data_AF-A0A3D5T808-F1
#
_entry.id   AF-A0A3D5T808-F1
#
_cell.length_a   1.000
_cell.length_b   1.000
_cell.length_c   1.000
_cell.angle_alpha   90.00
_cell.angle_beta   90.00
_cell.angle_gamma   90.00
#
_symmetry.space_group_name_H-M   'P 1'
#
loop_
_entity.id
_entity.type
_entity.pdbx_description
1 polymer ?
#
loop_
_entity_poly.entity_id
_entity_poly.type
_entity_poly.pdbx_seq_one_letter_code
_entity_poly.pdbx_strand_id
1 'polypeptide(L)'
;MAENFVIVIDPGHGGSNEGLNYDGFLEKDMNLVTAKAMQELLQQYDNTEVYITNPDKKDMSLKERAEYAKSVEADVMVSLHFNMSENHTMYGSEVWIPSTGLANAKMHALGDIILSQLSEHGLTIRGVKTRLNDSGTDYYGIIRESAALDLPCILVEHAYADHAMDRAYLDSPEDWQEMGRLDATALAKYYGLVSTSLGNDYSAYVKNGYRAPETAVSHDTTEPETAVLTWTGTEEDAQLYTLTGTDAQSRLVYYDYSTDGGKTWSELLPFDEAGTELRIIGQTPEQEICARLYNGYFLFTQTNSVTRTAEELGIAAQTEDTGKELATEQENLQETDQGSLESSIQELAEGGKNPGSSIPILGMGALLFAALFFAGSVFMGRRKKRLAERAGIVLGCLFLLTAAGLTLGAVAARQNRSMQTEAVLTEQTKATQDTPEQDSQQAVQEAAGEKAQKQAEEQQAWIVAEKGKQIPYVSDMEKEAQTTVVYDIAEGYLRVPLLTDVAQNPYTLSAFSGEDLTKRYEAQGYQTMLGIDVSKFQGNIDWEQVKNAGISYVMLRIGLRGYGSGKLVMDDRFYENLRGAKEQGLKTGVYFFSAAISEEEAREEAAFVLQAIEGQEMEMPIVFDTEPILYDTARTDELTGKQLTKITAAFCDAVQAAGYQPMVYANAKRLTTVLYLEELTAYPLWLADYRMQPDFPYAFTMWQFTESGKVPGIEGAVDIDLYLYEE
;
A
#
# COMPACT_ATOMS: atom_id res chain seq x y z
N MET A 1 -9.66 -36.90 2.54
CA MET A 1 -8.36 -36.18 2.59
C MET A 1 -8.73 -34.74 2.34
N ALA A 2 -8.23 -33.78 3.12
CA ALA A 2 -8.40 -32.38 2.74
C ALA A 2 -7.79 -32.20 1.33
N GLU A 3 -8.45 -31.46 0.44
CA GLU A 3 -7.88 -31.13 -0.85
C GLU A 3 -6.61 -30.30 -0.64
N ASN A 4 -5.58 -30.54 -1.44
CA ASN A 4 -4.33 -29.79 -1.35
C ASN A 4 -4.56 -28.40 -1.97
N PHE A 5 -4.10 -27.36 -1.28
CA PHE A 5 -4.08 -26.01 -1.80
C PHE A 5 -2.86 -25.84 -2.72
N VAL A 6 -3.07 -25.47 -3.99
CA VAL A 6 -2.04 -25.39 -5.02
C VAL A 6 -1.65 -23.95 -5.30
N ILE A 7 -0.38 -23.62 -5.06
CA ILE A 7 0.21 -22.30 -5.32
C ILE A 7 1.17 -22.39 -6.50
N VAL A 8 1.01 -21.50 -7.47
CA VAL A 8 1.99 -21.35 -8.56
C VAL A 8 2.73 -20.03 -8.43
N ILE A 9 4.05 -20.11 -8.44
CA ILE A 9 4.95 -18.96 -8.39
C ILE A 9 5.53 -18.75 -9.78
N ASP A 10 5.34 -17.54 -10.32
CA ASP A 10 5.87 -17.13 -11.61
C ASP A 10 7.06 -16.17 -11.42
N PRO A 11 8.32 -16.66 -11.49
CA PRO A 11 9.45 -15.77 -11.60
C PRO A 11 9.37 -15.07 -12.95
N GLY A 12 9.11 -13.77 -12.93
CA GLY A 12 9.01 -12.94 -14.12
C GLY A 12 10.26 -13.04 -14.99
N HIS A 13 10.10 -12.80 -16.30
CA HIS A 13 11.17 -12.84 -17.29
C HIS A 13 11.74 -14.26 -17.53
N GLY A 14 12.79 -14.37 -18.36
CA GLY A 14 13.38 -15.65 -18.77
C GLY A 14 13.93 -15.63 -20.19
N GLY A 15 14.96 -16.43 -20.43
CA GLY A 15 15.62 -16.56 -21.72
C GLY A 15 16.25 -15.24 -22.15
N SER A 16 15.83 -14.78 -23.33
CA SER A 16 16.23 -13.52 -23.96
C SER A 16 15.62 -12.29 -23.29
N ASN A 17 14.49 -12.44 -22.59
CA ASN A 17 13.93 -11.39 -21.76
C ASN A 17 14.63 -11.41 -20.40
N GLU A 18 15.54 -10.48 -20.17
CA GLU A 18 16.32 -10.42 -18.94
C GLU A 18 15.61 -9.69 -17.80
N GLY A 19 14.59 -8.90 -18.12
CA GLY A 19 14.06 -7.87 -17.23
C GLY A 19 15.04 -6.71 -17.05
N LEU A 20 15.02 -6.06 -15.89
CA LEU A 20 16.06 -5.13 -15.50
C LEU A 20 17.46 -5.78 -15.58
N ASN A 21 18.43 -5.02 -16.07
CA ASN A 21 19.84 -5.37 -16.11
C ASN A 21 20.66 -4.12 -15.78
N TYR A 22 20.94 -3.92 -14.49
CA TYR A 22 21.53 -2.69 -13.96
C TYR A 22 22.48 -3.00 -12.81
N ASP A 23 23.71 -2.45 -12.85
CA ASP A 23 24.69 -2.54 -11.76
C ASP A 23 24.91 -3.95 -11.15
N GLY A 24 24.87 -4.98 -11.99
CA GLY A 24 25.02 -6.38 -11.57
C GLY A 24 23.74 -7.08 -11.12
N PHE A 25 22.61 -6.37 -11.11
CA PHE A 25 21.27 -6.90 -10.86
C PHE A 25 20.66 -7.35 -12.18
N LEU A 26 20.19 -8.58 -12.19
CA LEU A 26 19.54 -9.20 -13.35
C LEU A 26 18.21 -9.77 -12.89
N GLU A 27 17.10 -9.17 -13.33
CA GLU A 27 15.77 -9.43 -12.76
C GLU A 27 15.40 -10.90 -12.77
N LYS A 28 15.58 -11.58 -13.92
CA LYS A 28 15.28 -13.01 -14.06
C LYS A 28 16.02 -13.90 -13.05
N ASP A 29 17.18 -13.47 -12.58
CA ASP A 29 17.95 -14.21 -11.59
C ASP A 29 17.44 -13.93 -10.17
N MET A 30 17.14 -12.66 -9.87
CA MET A 30 16.54 -12.24 -8.61
C MET A 30 15.17 -12.88 -8.40
N ASN A 31 14.28 -12.77 -9.40
CA ASN A 31 12.94 -13.37 -9.39
C ASN A 31 12.98 -14.87 -9.11
N LEU A 32 13.94 -15.61 -9.70
CA LEU A 32 14.07 -17.04 -9.47
C LEU A 32 14.58 -17.36 -8.05
N VAL A 33 15.49 -16.56 -7.49
CA VAL A 33 15.97 -16.74 -6.12
C VAL A 33 14.83 -16.51 -5.13
N THR A 34 14.07 -15.42 -5.30
CA THR A 34 12.87 -15.11 -4.52
C THR A 34 11.83 -16.22 -4.64
N ALA A 35 11.52 -16.68 -5.85
CA ALA A 35 10.55 -17.76 -6.08
C ALA A 35 10.93 -19.08 -5.38
N LYS A 36 12.22 -19.44 -5.37
CA LYS A 36 12.70 -20.66 -4.71
C LYS A 36 12.61 -20.57 -3.20
N ALA A 37 12.92 -19.41 -2.60
CA ALA A 37 12.78 -19.22 -1.16
C ALA A 37 11.31 -19.24 -0.73
N MET A 38 10.44 -18.60 -1.52
CA MET A 38 8.99 -18.65 -1.33
C MET A 38 8.47 -20.09 -1.40
N GLN A 39 8.89 -20.86 -2.42
CA GLN A 39 8.55 -22.28 -2.55
C GLN A 39 9.02 -23.11 -1.35
N GLU A 40 10.27 -22.94 -0.92
CA GLU A 40 10.85 -23.69 0.21
C GLU A 40 10.08 -23.47 1.53
N LEU A 41 9.60 -22.24 1.78
CA LEU A 41 8.81 -21.95 2.97
C LEU A 41 7.37 -22.49 2.85
N LEU A 42 6.71 -22.26 1.72
CA LEU A 42 5.32 -22.71 1.51
C LEU A 42 5.19 -24.23 1.54
N GLN A 43 6.19 -24.98 1.07
CA GLN A 43 6.22 -26.45 1.13
C GLN A 43 6.28 -27.02 2.56
N GLN A 44 6.49 -26.18 3.58
CA GLN A 44 6.44 -26.58 4.98
C GLN A 44 5.04 -26.43 5.61
N TYR A 45 4.07 -25.89 4.87
CA TYR A 45 2.67 -25.85 5.31
C TYR A 45 1.94 -27.13 4.92
N ASP A 46 1.07 -27.57 5.84
CA ASP A 46 0.30 -28.80 5.70
C ASP A 46 -0.71 -28.65 4.53
N ASN A 47 -0.92 -29.73 3.76
CA ASN A 47 -1.81 -29.76 2.58
C ASN A 47 -1.53 -28.67 1.53
N THR A 48 -0.28 -28.25 1.36
CA THR A 48 0.11 -27.22 0.36
C THR A 48 1.00 -27.82 -0.71
N GLU A 49 0.68 -27.60 -1.99
CA GLU A 49 1.53 -27.93 -3.13
C GLU A 49 2.01 -26.64 -3.81
N VAL A 50 3.29 -26.60 -4.21
CA VAL A 50 3.89 -25.37 -4.74
C VAL A 50 4.71 -25.65 -5.98
N TYR A 51 4.36 -24.97 -7.08
CA TYR A 51 4.99 -25.12 -8.38
C TYR A 51 5.62 -23.80 -8.83
N ILE A 52 6.65 -23.90 -9.68
CA ILE A 52 7.29 -22.74 -10.34
C ILE A 52 7.08 -22.87 -11.85
N THR A 53 6.61 -21.82 -12.53
CA THR A 53 6.33 -21.84 -13.98
C THR A 53 7.58 -22.07 -14.83
N ASN A 54 8.68 -21.36 -14.53
CA ASN A 54 9.89 -21.32 -15.37
C ASN A 54 11.19 -21.51 -14.56
N PRO A 55 11.40 -22.67 -13.92
CA PRO A 55 12.54 -22.90 -13.02
C PRO A 55 13.91 -22.87 -13.71
N ASP A 56 13.93 -23.01 -15.04
CA ASP A 56 15.14 -23.00 -15.87
C ASP A 56 15.42 -21.66 -16.55
N LYS A 57 14.58 -20.62 -16.32
CA LYS A 57 14.69 -19.29 -16.95
C LYS A 57 14.76 -19.36 -18.48
N LYS A 58 13.89 -20.15 -19.11
CA LYS A 58 13.75 -20.25 -20.57
C LYS A 58 12.88 -19.13 -21.12
N ASP A 59 12.92 -18.91 -22.43
CA ASP A 59 11.90 -18.08 -23.09
C ASP A 59 10.54 -18.77 -22.92
N MET A 60 9.58 -18.06 -22.32
CA MET A 60 8.22 -18.54 -22.04
C MET A 60 7.27 -17.35 -22.06
N SER A 61 6.22 -17.45 -22.89
CA SER A 61 5.20 -16.41 -23.03
C SER A 61 4.31 -16.32 -21.78
N LEU A 62 3.64 -15.18 -21.60
CA LEU A 62 2.70 -14.98 -20.50
C LEU A 62 1.53 -15.97 -20.55
N LYS A 63 1.06 -16.28 -21.76
CA LYS A 63 0.01 -17.28 -21.98
C LYS A 63 0.45 -18.68 -21.55
N GLU A 64 1.65 -19.12 -21.93
CA GLU A 64 2.17 -20.43 -21.51
C GLU A 64 2.32 -20.53 -19.99
N ARG A 65 2.67 -19.43 -19.31
CA ARG A 65 2.77 -19.38 -17.84
C ARG A 65 1.42 -19.59 -17.17
N ALA A 66 0.39 -18.87 -17.63
CA ALA A 66 -0.97 -19.03 -17.13
C ALA A 66 -1.54 -20.43 -17.45
N GLU A 67 -1.31 -20.95 -18.67
CA GLU A 67 -1.71 -22.31 -19.06
C GLU A 67 -1.02 -23.38 -18.21
N TYR A 68 0.26 -23.21 -17.88
CA TYR A 68 0.96 -24.11 -16.96
C TYR A 68 0.31 -24.09 -15.58
N ALA A 69 0.03 -22.90 -15.03
CA ALA A 69 -0.60 -22.76 -13.73
C ALA A 69 -1.98 -23.43 -13.70
N LYS A 70 -2.80 -23.22 -14.74
CA LYS A 70 -4.09 -23.91 -14.89
C LYS A 70 -3.93 -25.43 -15.00
N SER A 71 -2.89 -25.91 -15.68
CA SER A 71 -2.67 -27.35 -15.91
C SER A 71 -2.32 -28.14 -14.64
N VAL A 72 -1.83 -27.45 -13.60
CA VAL A 72 -1.58 -28.03 -12.28
C VAL A 72 -2.70 -27.71 -11.27
N GLU A 73 -3.84 -27.20 -11.76
CA GLU A 73 -5.02 -26.87 -10.94
C GLU A 73 -4.71 -25.84 -9.83
N ALA A 74 -3.91 -24.82 -10.17
CA ALA A 74 -3.56 -23.76 -9.23
C ALA A 74 -4.78 -23.01 -8.68
N ASP A 75 -4.81 -22.81 -7.36
CA ASP A 75 -5.78 -21.96 -6.67
C ASP A 75 -5.39 -20.48 -6.76
N VAL A 76 -4.08 -20.20 -6.85
CA VAL A 76 -3.54 -18.85 -6.97
C VAL A 76 -2.20 -18.84 -7.71
N MET A 77 -1.98 -17.78 -8.47
CA MET A 77 -0.72 -17.47 -9.12
C MET A 77 -0.11 -16.18 -8.57
N VAL A 78 1.18 -16.21 -8.24
CA VAL A 78 1.94 -15.03 -7.77
C VAL A 78 3.10 -14.78 -8.72
N SER A 79 3.06 -13.65 -9.43
CA SER A 79 4.12 -13.21 -10.35
C SER A 79 5.10 -12.30 -9.62
N LEU A 80 6.37 -12.65 -9.61
CA LEU A 80 7.42 -11.96 -8.85
C LEU A 80 8.31 -11.14 -9.77
N HIS A 81 8.49 -9.87 -9.44
CA HIS A 81 9.28 -8.89 -10.17
C HIS A 81 10.09 -7.97 -9.24
N PHE A 82 11.14 -7.36 -9.82
CA PHE A 82 11.84 -6.22 -9.25
C PHE A 82 11.80 -5.09 -10.27
N ASN A 83 11.79 -3.86 -9.77
CA ASN A 83 11.49 -2.69 -10.58
C ASN A 83 12.77 -1.92 -10.94
N MET A 84 12.63 -1.04 -11.94
CA MET A 84 13.64 -0.05 -12.31
C MET A 84 12.92 1.18 -12.86
N SER A 85 13.31 2.37 -12.40
CA SER A 85 12.71 3.62 -12.86
C SER A 85 13.53 4.25 -13.99
N GLU A 86 12.86 4.81 -15.00
CA GLU A 86 13.53 5.40 -16.18
C GLU A 86 14.55 6.50 -15.81
N ASN A 87 14.25 7.26 -14.75
CA ASN A 87 15.09 8.36 -14.26
C ASN A 87 15.87 8.01 -12.97
N HIS A 88 15.82 6.77 -12.49
CA HIS A 88 16.48 6.34 -11.25
C HIS A 88 16.04 7.10 -10.00
N THR A 89 14.77 7.50 -9.92
CA THR A 89 14.21 8.32 -8.83
C THR A 89 13.16 7.62 -7.95
N MET A 90 12.53 6.54 -8.41
CA MET A 90 11.47 5.87 -7.64
C MET A 90 12.03 4.71 -6.81
N TYR A 91 11.37 4.42 -5.68
CA TYR A 91 11.72 3.31 -4.78
C TYR A 91 10.52 2.83 -3.97
N GLY A 92 10.51 1.59 -3.51
CA GLY A 92 9.46 0.97 -2.73
C GLY A 92 8.69 -0.11 -3.49
N SER A 93 7.82 -0.80 -2.74
CA SER A 93 7.08 -1.97 -3.20
C SER A 93 5.67 -1.62 -3.68
N GLU A 94 5.21 -2.27 -4.73
CA GLU A 94 3.83 -2.20 -5.21
C GLU A 94 3.33 -3.58 -5.63
N VAL A 95 2.01 -3.76 -5.58
CA VAL A 95 1.35 -4.95 -6.12
C VAL A 95 0.29 -4.56 -7.13
N TRP A 96 0.22 -5.34 -8.20
CA TRP A 96 -0.75 -5.16 -9.28
C TRP A 96 -1.74 -6.31 -9.27
N ILE A 97 -3.03 -5.97 -9.29
CA ILE A 97 -4.14 -6.91 -9.15
C ILE A 97 -5.11 -6.81 -10.34
N PRO A 98 -6.01 -7.80 -10.54
CA PRO A 98 -7.07 -7.71 -11.54
C PRO A 98 -7.92 -6.46 -11.33
N SER A 99 -8.40 -5.82 -12.39
CA SER A 99 -9.20 -4.59 -12.30
C SER A 99 -10.68 -4.82 -11.97
N THR A 100 -11.20 -6.05 -12.06
CA THR A 100 -12.64 -6.34 -11.99
C THR A 100 -13.01 -7.44 -10.99
N GLY A 101 -14.25 -7.39 -10.51
CA GLY A 101 -14.94 -8.52 -9.89
C GLY A 101 -14.32 -9.02 -8.59
N LEU A 102 -14.68 -10.26 -8.22
CA LEU A 102 -14.23 -10.85 -6.96
C LEU A 102 -12.71 -11.08 -6.90
N ALA A 103 -12.08 -11.33 -8.06
CA ALA A 103 -10.64 -11.49 -8.15
C ALA A 103 -9.90 -10.21 -7.70
N ASN A 104 -10.40 -9.02 -8.07
CA ASN A 104 -9.88 -7.75 -7.55
C ASN A 104 -9.96 -7.71 -6.01
N ALA A 105 -11.14 -7.92 -5.42
CA ALA A 105 -11.34 -7.84 -3.97
C ALA A 105 -10.44 -8.83 -3.19
N LYS A 106 -10.30 -10.07 -3.68
CA LYS A 106 -9.43 -11.10 -3.09
C LYS A 106 -7.95 -10.70 -3.16
N MET A 107 -7.49 -10.33 -4.36
CA MET A 107 -6.09 -9.99 -4.58
C MET A 107 -5.73 -8.65 -3.90
N HIS A 108 -6.69 -7.76 -3.67
CA HIS A 108 -6.48 -6.57 -2.86
C HIS A 108 -6.15 -6.93 -1.42
N ALA A 109 -6.96 -7.78 -0.79
CA ALA A 109 -6.70 -8.25 0.56
C ALA A 109 -5.38 -9.02 0.70
N LEU A 110 -5.02 -9.85 -0.29
CA LEU A 110 -3.70 -10.50 -0.31
C LEU A 110 -2.57 -9.48 -0.48
N GLY A 111 -2.75 -8.52 -1.38
CA GLY A 111 -1.79 -7.45 -1.65
C GLY A 111 -1.49 -6.59 -0.43
N ASP A 112 -2.51 -6.25 0.37
CA ASP A 112 -2.32 -5.55 1.64
C ASP A 112 -1.43 -6.31 2.61
N ILE A 113 -1.62 -7.62 2.73
CA ILE A 113 -0.81 -8.46 3.63
C ILE A 113 0.63 -8.54 3.12
N ILE A 114 0.83 -8.73 1.80
CA ILE A 114 2.17 -8.72 1.19
C ILE A 114 2.88 -7.40 1.47
N LEU A 115 2.24 -6.27 1.13
CA LEU A 115 2.82 -4.95 1.34
C LEU A 115 3.04 -4.65 2.83
N SER A 116 2.20 -5.15 3.73
CA SER A 116 2.43 -5.05 5.17
C SER A 116 3.71 -5.80 5.59
N GLN A 117 3.97 -7.01 5.06
CA GLN A 117 5.21 -7.73 5.37
C GLN A 117 6.45 -7.00 4.83
N LEU A 118 6.37 -6.44 3.61
CA LEU A 118 7.47 -5.65 3.02
C LEU A 118 7.69 -4.33 3.78
N SER A 119 6.62 -3.68 4.25
CA SER A 119 6.69 -2.48 5.08
C SER A 119 7.35 -2.75 6.43
N GLU A 120 6.99 -3.87 7.09
CA GLU A 120 7.61 -4.32 8.33
C GLU A 120 9.11 -4.62 8.14
N HIS A 121 9.51 -5.03 6.93
CA HIS A 121 10.91 -5.21 6.55
C HIS A 121 11.65 -3.89 6.28
N GLY A 122 10.93 -2.78 6.13
CA GLY A 122 11.47 -1.42 5.99
C GLY A 122 11.35 -0.82 4.59
N LEU A 123 10.76 -1.54 3.63
CA LEU A 123 10.50 -1.01 2.29
C LEU A 123 9.39 0.06 2.34
N THR A 124 9.51 1.06 1.48
CA THR A 124 8.45 2.06 1.29
C THR A 124 7.32 1.43 0.49
N ILE A 125 6.06 1.69 0.85
CA ILE A 125 4.91 1.07 0.17
C ILE A 125 4.24 2.05 -0.77
N ARG A 126 4.15 1.66 -2.04
CA ARG A 126 3.51 2.39 -3.13
C ARG A 126 2.06 1.98 -3.36
N GLY A 127 1.60 0.90 -2.71
CA GLY A 127 0.18 0.50 -2.62
C GLY A 127 -0.25 -0.62 -3.55
N VAL A 128 -1.48 -1.10 -3.33
CA VAL A 128 -2.18 -2.05 -4.21
C VAL A 128 -2.77 -1.28 -5.39
N LYS A 129 -2.56 -1.76 -6.62
CA LYS A 129 -2.85 -1.00 -7.84
C LYS A 129 -3.53 -1.82 -8.92
N THR A 130 -4.22 -1.12 -9.80
CA THR A 130 -4.80 -1.64 -11.03
C THR A 130 -4.33 -0.78 -12.19
N ARG A 131 -4.27 -1.35 -13.40
CA ARG A 131 -3.95 -0.58 -14.60
C ARG A 131 -4.65 -1.20 -15.79
N LEU A 132 -5.36 -0.37 -16.56
CA LEU A 132 -5.99 -0.76 -17.81
C LEU A 132 -5.10 -0.35 -18.99
N ASN A 133 -5.14 -1.14 -20.06
CA ASN A 133 -4.61 -0.77 -21.37
C ASN A 133 -5.65 0.02 -22.19
N ASP A 134 -5.27 0.46 -23.38
CA ASP A 134 -6.13 1.23 -24.30
C ASP A 134 -7.41 0.50 -24.74
N SER A 135 -7.48 -0.82 -24.55
CA SER A 135 -8.67 -1.64 -24.83
C SER A 135 -9.57 -1.83 -23.60
N GLY A 136 -9.24 -1.22 -22.46
CA GLY A 136 -10.04 -1.33 -21.22
C GLY A 136 -9.89 -2.67 -20.48
N THR A 137 -8.83 -3.43 -20.76
CA THR A 137 -8.51 -4.68 -20.05
C THR A 137 -7.23 -4.51 -19.24
N ASP A 138 -6.95 -5.43 -18.30
CA ASP A 138 -5.73 -5.36 -17.47
C ASP A 138 -4.47 -5.19 -18.33
N TYR A 139 -3.64 -4.22 -17.96
CA TYR A 139 -2.41 -3.85 -18.66
C TYR A 139 -1.38 -4.97 -18.56
N TYR A 140 -1.16 -5.47 -17.35
CA TYR A 140 -0.21 -6.54 -17.07
C TYR A 140 -0.70 -7.84 -17.72
N GLY A 141 0.08 -8.32 -18.69
CA GLY A 141 -0.32 -9.45 -19.51
C GLY A 141 -0.53 -10.72 -18.70
N ILE A 142 0.27 -10.99 -17.65
CA ILE A 142 0.11 -12.19 -16.84
C ILE A 142 -1.23 -12.22 -16.10
N ILE A 143 -1.65 -11.08 -15.54
CA ILE A 143 -2.95 -10.93 -14.88
C ILE A 143 -4.07 -11.17 -15.88
N ARG A 144 -3.96 -10.58 -17.08
CA ARG A 144 -4.95 -10.72 -18.16
C ARG A 144 -5.06 -12.16 -18.69
N GLU A 145 -3.94 -12.85 -18.90
CA GLU A 145 -3.93 -14.25 -19.38
C GLU A 145 -4.47 -15.21 -18.31
N SER A 146 -4.15 -14.98 -17.02
CA SER A 146 -4.69 -15.77 -15.90
C SER A 146 -6.19 -15.55 -15.71
N ALA A 147 -6.66 -14.30 -15.82
CA ALA A 147 -8.09 -13.99 -15.77
C ALA A 147 -8.88 -14.71 -16.88
N ALA A 148 -8.31 -14.87 -18.08
CA ALA A 148 -8.93 -15.62 -19.17
C ALA A 148 -9.05 -17.15 -18.91
N LEU A 149 -8.46 -17.66 -17.83
CA LEU A 149 -8.50 -19.06 -17.40
C LEU A 149 -9.19 -19.24 -16.04
N ASP A 150 -9.89 -18.20 -15.55
CA ASP A 150 -10.50 -18.13 -14.22
C ASP A 150 -9.49 -18.43 -13.09
N LEU A 151 -8.24 -17.95 -13.26
CA LEU A 151 -7.15 -18.14 -12.31
C LEU A 151 -6.82 -16.81 -11.59
N PRO A 152 -7.02 -16.72 -10.26
CA PRO A 152 -6.57 -15.57 -9.49
C PRO A 152 -5.06 -15.35 -9.61
N CYS A 153 -4.66 -14.12 -9.96
CA CYS A 153 -3.27 -13.75 -10.17
C CYS A 153 -2.96 -12.39 -9.56
N ILE A 154 -1.86 -12.31 -8.81
CA ILE A 154 -1.28 -11.06 -8.29
C ILE A 154 0.15 -10.92 -8.81
N LEU A 155 0.57 -9.69 -9.10
CA LEU A 155 1.95 -9.38 -9.47
C LEU A 155 2.59 -8.50 -8.40
N VAL A 156 3.77 -8.90 -7.91
CA VAL A 156 4.52 -8.22 -6.87
C VAL A 156 5.77 -7.57 -7.46
N GLU A 157 5.87 -6.25 -7.33
CA GLU A 157 7.07 -5.47 -7.62
C GLU A 157 7.75 -5.13 -6.29
N HIS A 158 8.79 -5.89 -5.94
CA HIS A 158 9.33 -5.86 -4.58
C HIS A 158 10.05 -4.55 -4.24
N ALA A 159 10.91 -4.10 -5.14
CA ALA A 159 11.83 -2.99 -4.90
C ALA A 159 12.50 -2.54 -6.20
N TYR A 160 13.01 -1.32 -6.21
CA TYR A 160 13.71 -0.68 -7.33
C TYR A 160 15.22 -0.90 -7.23
N ALA A 161 15.80 -1.67 -8.14
CA ALA A 161 17.22 -2.04 -8.11
C ALA A 161 18.20 -0.86 -8.36
N ASP A 162 17.67 0.24 -8.89
CA ASP A 162 18.38 1.44 -9.33
C ASP A 162 18.35 2.61 -8.32
N HIS A 163 17.68 2.46 -7.18
CA HIS A 163 17.56 3.52 -6.18
C HIS A 163 18.23 3.14 -4.85
N ALA A 164 18.99 4.07 -4.27
CA ALA A 164 19.79 3.83 -3.07
C ALA A 164 18.95 3.39 -1.85
N MET A 165 17.71 3.86 -1.75
CA MET A 165 16.78 3.49 -0.65
C MET A 165 16.41 2.02 -0.61
N ASP A 166 16.18 1.44 -1.79
CA ASP A 166 15.78 0.04 -1.91
C ASP A 166 17.00 -0.87 -1.98
N ARG A 167 18.12 -0.33 -2.47
CA ARG A 167 19.36 -1.08 -2.64
C ARG A 167 19.85 -1.76 -1.35
N ALA A 168 19.62 -1.12 -0.20
CA ALA A 168 19.94 -1.69 1.11
C ALA A 168 19.25 -3.04 1.39
N TYR A 169 18.17 -3.35 0.67
CA TYR A 169 17.38 -4.59 0.78
C TYR A 169 17.60 -5.52 -0.43
N LEU A 170 18.61 -5.27 -1.25
CA LEU A 170 18.87 -6.02 -2.48
C LEU A 170 20.32 -6.46 -2.62
N ASP A 171 21.25 -6.00 -1.77
CA ASP A 171 22.68 -6.18 -1.97
C ASP A 171 23.17 -7.65 -1.98
N SER A 172 22.35 -8.60 -1.53
CA SER A 172 22.68 -10.02 -1.49
C SER A 172 21.55 -10.95 -1.94
N PRO A 173 21.87 -12.16 -2.42
CA PRO A 173 20.87 -13.20 -2.65
C PRO A 173 20.04 -13.53 -1.42
N GLU A 174 20.61 -13.40 -0.21
CA GLU A 174 19.90 -13.57 1.05
C GLU A 174 18.75 -12.57 1.21
N ASP A 175 18.91 -11.32 0.74
CA ASP A 175 17.85 -10.33 0.79
C ASP A 175 16.70 -10.71 -0.16
N TRP A 176 17.02 -11.21 -1.36
CA TRP A 176 16.01 -11.66 -2.32
C TRP A 176 15.26 -12.91 -1.82
N GLN A 177 15.95 -13.79 -1.10
CA GLN A 177 15.32 -14.93 -0.43
C GLN A 177 14.37 -14.48 0.66
N GLU A 178 14.76 -13.45 1.43
CA GLU A 178 13.91 -12.91 2.49
C GLU A 178 12.61 -12.34 1.94
N MET A 179 12.66 -11.59 0.81
CA MET A 179 11.45 -11.15 0.10
C MET A 179 10.50 -12.32 -0.21
N GLY A 180 11.05 -13.45 -0.69
CA GLY A 180 10.24 -14.63 -0.99
C GLY A 180 9.63 -15.27 0.27
N ARG A 181 10.32 -15.22 1.42
CA ARG A 181 9.76 -15.70 2.70
C ARG A 181 8.68 -14.78 3.24
N LEU A 182 8.79 -13.46 3.04
CA LEU A 182 7.77 -12.48 3.40
C LEU A 182 6.49 -12.73 2.59
N ASP A 183 6.61 -12.93 1.28
CA ASP A 183 5.48 -13.28 0.41
C ASP A 183 4.83 -14.61 0.80
N ALA A 184 5.64 -15.65 1.06
CA ALA A 184 5.14 -16.93 1.55
C ALA A 184 4.38 -16.80 2.87
N THR A 185 4.86 -15.96 3.80
CA THR A 185 4.18 -15.68 5.06
C THR A 185 2.86 -14.94 4.82
N ALA A 186 2.81 -14.01 3.87
CA ALA A 186 1.59 -13.31 3.49
C ALA A 186 0.53 -14.26 2.92
N LEU A 187 0.92 -15.18 2.02
CA LEU A 187 0.02 -16.20 1.49
C LEU A 187 -0.47 -17.14 2.59
N ALA A 188 0.42 -17.57 3.50
CA ALA A 188 0.04 -18.41 4.62
C ALA A 188 -0.98 -17.74 5.54
N LYS A 189 -0.81 -16.45 5.84
CA LYS A 189 -1.79 -15.64 6.57
C LYS A 189 -3.12 -15.52 5.81
N TYR A 190 -3.07 -15.15 4.54
CA TYR A 190 -4.26 -14.91 3.73
C TYR A 190 -5.12 -16.18 3.56
N TYR A 191 -4.51 -17.32 3.28
CA TYR A 191 -5.21 -18.60 3.08
C TYR A 191 -5.40 -19.40 4.38
N GLY A 192 -5.01 -18.85 5.52
CA GLY A 192 -5.15 -19.51 6.82
C GLY A 192 -4.40 -20.83 6.94
N LEU A 193 -3.24 -20.93 6.29
CA LEU A 193 -2.44 -22.15 6.23
C LEU A 193 -1.88 -22.51 7.62
N VAL A 194 -1.79 -23.80 7.88
CA VAL A 194 -1.25 -24.36 9.12
C VAL A 194 0.05 -25.10 8.79
N SER A 195 1.07 -24.95 9.63
CA SER A 195 2.31 -25.72 9.54
C SER A 195 2.61 -26.38 10.88
N THR A 196 2.38 -27.69 10.95
CA THR A 196 2.75 -28.49 12.12
C THR A 196 4.26 -28.48 12.37
N SER A 197 5.08 -28.44 11.31
CA SER A 197 6.54 -28.43 11.43
C SER A 197 7.11 -27.10 11.93
N LEU A 198 6.53 -25.98 11.50
CA LEU A 198 6.95 -24.64 11.93
C LEU A 198 6.28 -24.22 13.24
N GLY A 199 5.17 -24.86 13.62
CA GLY A 199 4.36 -24.47 14.77
C GLY A 199 3.52 -23.22 14.53
N ASN A 200 3.21 -22.92 13.26
CA ASN A 200 2.40 -21.77 12.86
C ASN A 200 0.97 -22.22 12.53
N ASP A 201 -0.02 -21.44 12.98
CA ASP A 201 -1.43 -21.66 12.68
C ASP A 201 -2.08 -20.31 12.35
N TYR A 202 -2.46 -20.14 11.08
CA TYR A 202 -3.14 -18.94 10.60
C TYR A 202 -4.63 -19.16 10.34
N SER A 203 -5.23 -20.29 10.75
CA SER A 203 -6.64 -20.59 10.44
C SER A 203 -7.63 -19.56 11.02
N ALA A 204 -7.22 -18.86 12.08
CA ALA A 204 -7.98 -17.79 12.73
C ALA A 204 -7.49 -16.38 12.35
N TYR A 205 -6.61 -16.24 11.35
CA TYR A 205 -6.16 -14.94 10.87
C TYR A 205 -7.33 -14.16 10.28
N VAL A 206 -7.54 -12.93 10.78
CA VAL A 206 -8.61 -12.05 10.30
C VAL A 206 -8.03 -11.13 9.24
N LYS A 207 -8.44 -11.31 7.99
CA LYS A 207 -8.03 -10.48 6.85
C LYS A 207 -9.09 -9.45 6.50
N ASN A 208 -8.70 -8.38 5.81
CA ASN A 208 -9.65 -7.38 5.33
C ASN A 208 -10.54 -7.96 4.22
N GLY A 209 -11.84 -7.68 4.28
CA GLY A 209 -12.81 -8.01 3.25
C GLY A 209 -13.16 -6.79 2.43
N TYR A 210 -12.95 -6.88 1.12
CA TYR A 210 -13.25 -5.80 0.17
C TYR A 210 -14.54 -6.08 -0.60
N ARG A 211 -15.26 -5.00 -0.92
CA ARG A 211 -16.40 -5.10 -1.83
C ARG A 211 -15.89 -5.27 -3.26
N ALA A 212 -16.45 -6.22 -4.00
CA ALA A 212 -16.10 -6.39 -5.41
C ALA A 212 -16.45 -5.09 -6.19
N PRO A 213 -15.53 -4.54 -7.01
CA PRO A 213 -15.79 -3.32 -7.75
C PRO A 213 -16.87 -3.57 -8.80
N GLU A 214 -17.75 -2.57 -8.97
CA GLU A 214 -18.86 -2.60 -9.91
C GLU A 214 -18.39 -2.57 -11.37
N THR A 215 -17.31 -1.85 -11.65
CA THR A 215 -16.72 -1.67 -12.97
C THR A 215 -15.23 -1.85 -12.86
N ALA A 216 -14.56 -2.08 -14.00
CA ALA A 216 -13.11 -2.13 -14.03
C ALA A 216 -12.51 -0.88 -13.37
N VAL A 217 -11.69 -1.10 -12.34
CA VAL A 217 -10.95 -0.05 -11.65
C VAL A 217 -9.77 0.36 -12.54
N SER A 218 -9.75 1.62 -12.95
CA SER A 218 -8.62 2.18 -13.68
C SER A 218 -7.55 2.68 -12.71
N HIS A 219 -6.31 2.73 -13.20
CA HIS A 219 -5.26 3.50 -12.55
C HIS A 219 -5.67 4.95 -12.34
N ASP A 220 -5.16 5.56 -11.27
CA ASP A 220 -5.34 6.99 -11.02
C ASP A 220 -4.63 7.80 -12.12
N THR A 221 -5.30 8.83 -12.59
CA THR A 221 -4.81 9.75 -13.63
C THR A 221 -4.88 11.20 -13.18
N THR A 222 -5.17 11.43 -11.89
CA THR A 222 -5.29 12.76 -11.28
C THR A 222 -4.16 13.01 -10.28
N GLU A 223 -3.81 14.28 -10.12
CA GLU A 223 -2.88 14.72 -9.09
C GLU A 223 -3.60 14.76 -7.72
N PRO A 224 -2.88 14.63 -6.59
CA PRO A 224 -3.47 14.76 -5.25
C PRO A 224 -4.39 15.97 -5.11
N GLU A 225 -5.58 15.81 -4.51
CA GLU A 225 -6.52 16.94 -4.46
C GLU A 225 -6.04 18.06 -3.54
N THR A 226 -5.27 17.73 -2.49
CA THR A 226 -4.67 18.73 -1.61
C THR A 226 -3.21 18.44 -1.28
N ALA A 227 -2.41 19.51 -1.21
CA ALA A 227 -1.05 19.49 -0.67
C ALA A 227 -0.79 20.85 0.01
N VAL A 228 -0.47 20.83 1.31
CA VAL A 228 -0.32 22.03 2.13
C VAL A 228 0.98 21.95 2.93
N LEU A 229 1.80 22.99 2.82
CA LEU A 229 3.01 23.14 3.61
C LEU A 229 2.81 24.22 4.66
N THR A 230 2.96 23.85 5.93
CA THR A 230 2.78 24.75 7.08
C THR A 230 4.10 24.88 7.83
N TRP A 231 4.60 26.10 8.01
CA TRP A 231 5.75 26.34 8.90
C TRP A 231 5.32 26.16 10.35
N THR A 232 6.08 25.38 11.10
CA THR A 232 5.77 25.04 12.50
C THR A 232 6.77 25.59 13.49
N GLY A 233 7.97 26.00 13.05
CA GLY A 233 8.94 26.64 13.92
C GLY A 233 10.37 26.57 13.42
N THR A 234 11.30 26.72 14.35
CA THR A 234 12.74 26.57 14.14
C THR A 234 13.33 25.71 15.25
N GLU A 235 14.31 24.89 14.93
CA GLU A 235 15.07 24.10 15.89
C GLU A 235 16.56 24.20 15.56
N GLU A 236 17.35 24.70 16.51
CA GLU A 236 18.79 24.96 16.34
C GLU A 236 19.10 25.78 15.07
N ASP A 237 19.61 25.12 14.04
CA ASP A 237 19.99 25.68 12.75
C ASP A 237 18.97 25.42 11.62
N ALA A 238 17.82 24.81 11.91
CA ALA A 238 16.84 24.38 10.92
C ALA A 238 15.49 25.10 11.03
N GLN A 239 14.77 25.11 9.91
CA GLN A 239 13.36 25.48 9.80
C GLN A 239 12.50 24.22 9.78
N LEU A 240 11.43 24.20 10.57
CA LEU A 240 10.50 23.08 10.69
C LEU A 240 9.19 23.37 9.94
N TYR A 241 8.71 22.37 9.22
CA TYR A 241 7.43 22.42 8.52
C TYR A 241 6.66 21.11 8.73
N THR A 242 5.34 21.20 8.56
CA THR A 242 4.47 20.04 8.38
C THR A 242 3.88 20.08 6.98
N LEU A 243 4.05 18.99 6.23
CA LEU A 243 3.41 18.72 4.96
C LEU A 243 2.20 17.82 5.19
N THR A 244 1.04 18.24 4.71
CA THR A 244 -0.18 17.43 4.70
C THR A 244 -0.80 17.43 3.31
N GLY A 245 -1.65 16.46 3.03
CA GLY A 245 -2.41 16.42 1.80
C GLY A 245 -3.39 15.25 1.78
N THR A 246 -4.17 15.19 0.72
CA THR A 246 -5.17 14.16 0.49
C THR A 246 -5.15 13.76 -0.98
N ASP A 247 -5.38 12.48 -1.21
CA ASP A 247 -5.71 11.90 -2.50
C ASP A 247 -6.77 10.81 -2.23
N ALA A 248 -7.96 10.93 -2.84
CA ALA A 248 -9.06 10.00 -2.62
C ALA A 248 -8.98 8.75 -3.50
N GLN A 249 -8.20 8.80 -4.60
CA GLN A 249 -8.13 7.72 -5.60
C GLN A 249 -6.93 6.83 -5.38
N SER A 250 -5.83 7.37 -4.85
CA SER A 250 -4.65 6.59 -4.54
C SER A 250 -3.89 7.14 -3.34
N ARG A 251 -3.08 6.29 -2.71
CA ARG A 251 -2.30 6.72 -1.55
C ARG A 251 -1.25 7.77 -1.91
N LEU A 252 -0.95 8.63 -0.95
CA LEU A 252 0.20 9.51 -1.01
C LEU A 252 1.46 8.74 -0.60
N VAL A 253 2.52 8.86 -1.39
CA VAL A 253 3.72 8.01 -1.23
C VAL A 253 4.97 8.82 -0.99
N TYR A 254 5.13 9.94 -1.69
CA TYR A 254 6.36 10.71 -1.63
C TYR A 254 6.11 12.19 -1.54
N TYR A 255 7.15 12.91 -1.14
CA TYR A 255 7.28 14.31 -1.41
C TYR A 255 8.71 14.65 -1.82
N ASP A 256 8.88 15.77 -2.50
CA ASP A 256 10.15 16.48 -2.54
C ASP A 256 9.91 17.94 -2.19
N TYR A 257 10.97 18.65 -1.81
CA TYR A 257 10.87 20.05 -1.43
C TYR A 257 11.88 20.90 -2.19
N SER A 258 11.52 22.17 -2.37
CA SER A 258 12.36 23.19 -2.96
C SER A 258 12.58 24.30 -1.95
N THR A 259 13.79 24.86 -1.96
CA THR A 259 14.16 26.01 -1.13
C THR A 259 14.47 27.27 -1.96
N ASP A 260 14.14 27.25 -3.24
CA ASP A 260 14.37 28.34 -4.19
C ASP A 260 13.14 28.66 -5.07
N GLY A 261 11.94 28.33 -4.57
CA GLY A 261 10.67 28.57 -5.26
C GLY A 261 10.41 27.63 -6.43
N GLY A 262 10.91 26.39 -6.36
CA GLY A 262 10.64 25.32 -7.34
C GLY A 262 11.62 25.23 -8.50
N LYS A 263 12.79 25.90 -8.43
CA LYS A 263 13.80 25.83 -9.49
C LYS A 263 14.67 24.58 -9.34
N THR A 264 14.99 24.23 -8.10
CA THR A 264 15.65 22.97 -7.73
C THR A 264 14.80 22.23 -6.70
N TRP A 265 14.87 20.91 -6.75
CA TRP A 265 14.10 20.00 -5.90
C TRP A 265 15.05 19.05 -5.18
N SER A 266 14.70 18.70 -3.94
CA SER A 266 15.38 17.64 -3.19
C SER A 266 15.26 16.31 -3.91
N GLU A 267 15.98 15.30 -3.42
CA GLU A 267 15.64 13.91 -3.71
C GLU A 267 14.22 13.59 -3.22
N LEU A 268 13.68 12.51 -3.76
CA LEU A 268 12.35 12.02 -3.40
C LEU A 268 12.39 11.42 -1.99
N LEU A 269 11.51 11.90 -1.12
CA LEU A 269 11.41 11.51 0.28
C LEU A 269 10.07 10.79 0.54
N PRO A 270 10.01 9.84 1.49
CA PRO A 270 8.78 9.11 1.77
C PRO A 270 7.80 9.98 2.55
N PHE A 271 6.52 9.94 2.19
CA PHE A 271 5.45 10.66 2.86
C PHE A 271 4.67 9.74 3.81
N ASP A 272 4.40 10.21 5.02
CA ASP A 272 3.42 9.65 5.95
C ASP A 272 2.07 10.33 5.73
N GLU A 273 1.03 9.54 5.45
CA GLU A 273 -0.35 9.98 5.26
C GLU A 273 -0.96 10.68 6.47
N ALA A 274 -0.45 10.45 7.69
CA ALA A 274 -0.85 11.22 8.86
C ALA A 274 -0.32 12.67 8.84
N GLY A 275 0.55 12.98 7.88
CA GLY A 275 1.32 14.22 7.77
C GLY A 275 2.80 13.97 8.05
N THR A 276 3.67 14.68 7.33
CA THR A 276 5.12 14.53 7.45
C THR A 276 5.77 15.81 7.98
N GLU A 277 6.69 15.67 8.93
CA GLU A 277 7.54 16.77 9.37
C GLU A 277 8.77 16.91 8.47
N LEU A 278 9.04 18.14 8.03
CA LEU A 278 10.21 18.50 7.22
C LEU A 278 11.14 19.35 8.07
N ARG A 279 12.42 18.97 8.12
CA ARG A 279 13.48 19.73 8.75
C ARG A 279 14.44 20.25 7.68
N ILE A 280 14.32 21.52 7.35
CA ILE A 280 15.15 22.17 6.32
C ILE A 280 16.33 22.86 7.02
N ILE A 281 17.54 22.36 6.78
CA ILE A 281 18.77 22.89 7.38
C ILE A 281 19.04 24.30 6.88
N GLY A 282 19.31 25.21 7.79
CA GLY A 282 19.60 26.61 7.52
C GLY A 282 18.39 27.52 7.68
N GLN A 283 18.66 28.70 8.25
CA GLN A 283 17.68 29.76 8.48
C GLN A 283 18.00 30.93 7.55
N THR A 284 17.67 30.79 6.26
CA THR A 284 17.87 31.88 5.29
C THR A 284 16.62 32.75 5.24
N PRO A 285 16.67 34.03 5.64
CA PRO A 285 15.53 34.93 5.53
C PRO A 285 15.07 35.08 4.08
N GLU A 286 13.77 35.27 3.89
CA GLU A 286 13.16 35.52 2.59
C GLU A 286 13.33 34.38 1.58
N GLN A 287 13.75 33.20 2.04
CA GLN A 287 13.81 31.98 1.25
C GLN A 287 12.39 31.48 0.94
N GLU A 288 12.13 31.14 -0.32
CA GLU A 288 10.84 30.58 -0.75
C GLU A 288 10.90 29.05 -0.71
N ILE A 289 10.10 28.47 0.19
CA ILE A 289 10.05 27.02 0.41
C ILE A 289 8.69 26.48 -0.04
N CYS A 290 8.71 25.44 -0.88
CA CYS A 290 7.52 24.71 -1.31
C CYS A 290 7.83 23.22 -1.45
N ALA A 291 6.80 22.39 -1.59
CA ALA A 291 6.94 20.95 -1.79
C ALA A 291 6.06 20.45 -2.94
N ARG A 292 6.38 19.29 -3.52
CA ARG A 292 5.46 18.49 -4.33
C ARG A 292 5.10 17.24 -3.56
N LEU A 293 3.83 16.94 -3.50
CA LEU A 293 3.29 15.74 -2.86
C LEU A 293 2.83 14.79 -3.96
N TYR A 294 3.32 13.55 -3.93
CA TYR A 294 3.13 12.56 -4.99
C TYR A 294 2.24 11.41 -4.54
N ASN A 295 1.35 10.97 -5.41
CA ASN A 295 0.54 9.79 -5.20
C ASN A 295 1.20 8.49 -5.71
N GLY A 296 0.50 7.38 -5.55
CA GLY A 296 0.96 6.04 -5.94
C GLY A 296 1.27 5.91 -7.44
N TYR A 297 0.69 6.76 -8.29
CA TYR A 297 0.93 6.75 -9.74
C TYR A 297 1.92 7.82 -10.18
N PHE A 298 2.64 8.42 -9.22
CA PHE A 298 3.69 9.42 -9.43
C PHE A 298 3.20 10.73 -10.05
N LEU A 299 1.91 11.03 -9.87
CA LEU A 299 1.31 12.35 -10.15
C LEU A 299 1.46 13.22 -8.90
N PHE A 300 1.59 14.53 -9.07
CA PHE A 300 1.88 15.42 -7.94
C PHE A 300 1.12 16.73 -7.94
N THR A 301 0.85 17.21 -6.74
CA THR A 301 0.34 18.57 -6.49
C THR A 301 1.41 19.36 -5.74
N GLN A 302 1.73 20.55 -6.25
CA GLN A 302 2.64 21.47 -5.57
C GLN A 302 1.89 22.21 -4.45
N THR A 303 2.54 22.36 -3.30
CA THR A 303 2.00 23.08 -2.15
C THR A 303 1.98 24.59 -2.37
N ASN A 304 1.38 25.31 -1.41
CA ASN A 304 1.68 26.72 -1.20
C ASN A 304 3.18 26.94 -0.93
N SER A 305 3.69 28.12 -1.30
CA SER A 305 5.01 28.59 -0.90
C SER A 305 4.97 29.22 0.50
N VAL A 306 6.05 29.05 1.25
CA VAL A 306 6.25 29.61 2.59
C VAL A 306 7.56 30.38 2.64
N THR A 307 7.52 31.58 3.20
CA THR A 307 8.69 32.45 3.37
C THR A 307 8.71 33.00 4.79
N ARG A 308 9.90 33.12 5.38
CA ARG A 308 10.09 33.64 6.74
C ARG A 308 11.10 34.77 6.78
N THR A 309 10.80 35.79 7.57
CA THR A 309 11.67 36.94 7.84
C THR A 309 12.77 36.57 8.85
N ALA A 310 13.82 37.40 8.93
CA ALA A 310 14.89 37.19 9.90
C ALA A 310 14.41 37.24 11.37
N GLU A 311 13.34 37.98 11.65
CA GLU A 311 12.71 38.06 12.97
C GLU A 311 11.99 36.75 13.32
N GLU A 312 11.17 36.22 12.40
CA GLU A 312 10.46 34.95 12.58
C GLU A 312 11.41 33.75 12.74
N LEU A 313 12.60 33.83 12.14
CA LEU A 313 13.65 32.82 12.26
C LEU A 313 14.52 32.97 13.52
N GLY A 314 14.29 33.99 14.36
CA GLY A 314 15.09 34.22 15.56
C GLY A 314 16.51 34.73 15.32
N ILE A 315 16.86 35.11 14.08
CA ILE A 315 18.21 35.59 13.69
C ILE A 315 18.46 37.00 14.23
N ALA A 316 17.41 37.81 14.40
CA ALA A 316 17.51 39.20 14.84
C ALA A 316 17.98 39.38 16.31
N ALA A 317 17.97 38.32 17.14
CA ALA A 317 18.35 38.42 18.55
C ALA A 317 19.87 38.21 18.82
N GLN A 318 20.63 37.65 17.88
CA GLN A 318 22.06 37.39 18.09
C GLN A 318 22.96 38.61 17.87
N THR A 319 22.46 39.66 17.20
CA THR A 319 23.22 40.90 16.95
C THR A 319 23.26 41.85 18.15
N GLU A 320 22.33 41.76 19.11
CA GLU A 320 22.38 42.59 20.33
C GLU A 320 23.26 41.98 21.43
N ASP A 321 23.35 40.65 21.53
CA ASP A 321 24.15 39.97 22.57
C ASP A 321 25.64 39.96 22.21
N THR A 322 25.98 39.73 20.93
CA THR A 322 27.37 39.88 20.44
C THR A 322 27.85 41.33 20.49
N GLY A 323 26.97 42.30 20.27
CA GLY A 323 27.28 43.72 20.44
C GLY A 323 27.56 44.11 21.89
N LYS A 324 26.89 43.48 22.87
CA LYS A 324 27.13 43.68 24.30
C LYS A 324 28.38 42.94 24.79
N GLU A 325 28.67 41.73 24.32
CA GLU A 325 29.92 41.03 24.65
C GLU A 325 31.15 41.77 24.10
N LEU A 326 31.10 42.25 22.85
CA LEU A 326 32.18 43.04 22.24
C LEU A 326 32.36 44.42 22.89
N ALA A 327 31.27 45.05 23.36
CA ALA A 327 31.35 46.31 24.11
C ALA A 327 31.96 46.11 25.52
N THR A 328 31.66 44.98 26.16
CA THR A 328 32.20 44.64 27.50
C THR A 328 33.69 44.24 27.44
N GLU A 329 34.14 43.64 26.33
CA GLU A 329 35.58 43.40 26.07
C GLU A 329 36.33 44.68 25.70
N GLN A 330 35.71 45.63 24.97
CA GLN A 330 36.32 46.93 24.68
C GLN A 330 36.46 47.84 25.91
N GLU A 331 35.51 47.82 26.86
CA GLU A 331 35.65 48.56 28.12
C GLU A 331 36.73 47.93 29.04
N ASN A 332 36.83 46.60 29.10
CA ASN A 332 37.90 45.94 29.88
C ASN A 332 39.31 46.12 29.30
N LEU A 333 39.44 46.35 27.99
CA LEU A 333 40.72 46.64 27.33
C LEU A 333 41.13 48.12 27.43
N GLN A 334 40.23 49.03 27.80
CA GLN A 334 40.55 50.45 27.99
C GLN A 334 40.98 50.83 29.42
N GLU A 335 40.72 49.99 30.43
CA GLU A 335 41.15 50.25 31.81
C GLU A 335 42.52 49.64 32.20
N THR A 336 43.16 48.83 31.34
CA THR A 336 44.40 48.10 31.72
C THR A 336 45.71 48.53 31.06
N ASP A 337 45.79 49.63 30.30
CA ASP A 337 47.10 50.08 29.78
C ASP A 337 47.33 51.59 29.62
N GLN A 338 46.91 52.38 30.62
CA GLN A 338 47.37 53.77 30.81
C GLN A 338 48.38 53.97 31.94
N GLY A 339 48.96 52.89 32.50
CA GLY A 339 49.94 52.96 33.59
C GLY A 339 51.40 52.66 33.22
N SER A 340 51.69 52.17 32.01
CA SER A 340 52.97 51.53 31.69
C SER A 340 53.80 52.22 30.59
N LEU A 341 53.19 53.08 29.77
CA LEU A 341 53.85 53.64 28.59
C LEU A 341 54.59 54.97 28.81
N GLU A 342 54.40 55.65 29.95
CA GLU A 342 55.07 56.93 30.25
C GLU A 342 56.43 56.78 30.96
N SER A 343 56.80 55.59 31.46
CA SER A 343 58.08 55.38 32.15
C SER A 343 59.22 54.87 31.26
N SER A 344 58.94 54.40 30.03
CA SER A 344 59.94 53.75 29.16
C SER A 344 60.41 54.60 27.97
N ILE A 345 59.82 55.77 27.73
CA ILE A 345 60.18 56.65 26.59
C ILE A 345 61.25 57.70 26.97
N GLN A 346 61.59 57.84 28.25
CA GLN A 346 62.57 58.84 28.72
C GLN A 346 64.03 58.37 28.76
N GLU A 347 64.34 57.13 28.34
CA GLU A 347 65.71 56.56 28.42
C GLU A 347 66.39 56.24 27.07
N LEU A 348 65.76 56.53 25.92
CA LEU A 348 66.36 56.28 24.59
C LEU A 348 66.69 57.55 23.78
N ALA A 349 66.63 58.73 24.41
CA ALA A 349 66.87 60.02 23.77
C ALA A 349 68.19 60.71 24.19
N GLU A 350 69.25 59.98 24.55
CA GLU A 350 70.60 60.56 24.64
C GLU A 350 71.70 59.60 24.18
N GLY A 351 72.25 59.86 22.99
CA GLY A 351 73.64 59.51 22.66
C GLY A 351 73.88 58.67 21.41
N GLY A 352 74.45 59.28 20.35
CA GLY A 352 75.36 58.55 19.44
C GLY A 352 75.21 58.75 17.93
N LYS A 353 75.76 59.87 17.44
CA LYS A 353 76.17 60.27 16.08
C LYS A 353 76.52 59.17 15.02
N ASN A 354 76.08 59.44 13.78
CA ASN A 354 76.63 59.05 12.44
C ASN A 354 78.18 59.16 12.29
N PRO A 355 78.84 58.74 11.16
CA PRO A 355 78.49 57.76 10.11
C PRO A 355 79.67 56.83 9.68
N GLY A 356 79.41 55.78 8.88
CA GLY A 356 80.45 54.99 8.20
C GLY A 356 79.92 54.03 7.13
N SER A 357 80.22 54.33 5.86
CA SER A 357 79.82 53.64 4.62
C SER A 357 80.57 52.33 4.32
N SER A 358 79.90 51.31 3.77
CA SER A 358 80.31 50.55 2.57
C SER A 358 79.34 49.40 2.22
N ILE A 359 79.23 49.12 0.92
CA ILE A 359 78.13 48.48 0.16
C ILE A 359 78.29 46.91 0.07
N PRO A 360 77.57 46.13 -0.79
CA PRO A 360 76.58 45.09 -0.42
C PRO A 360 76.98 43.66 -0.86
N ILE A 361 76.42 42.58 -0.28
CA ILE A 361 76.30 41.28 -0.99
C ILE A 361 74.98 40.59 -0.61
N LEU A 362 74.08 40.54 -1.59
CA LEU A 362 72.97 39.59 -1.73
C LEU A 362 73.52 38.32 -2.38
N GLY A 363 73.33 37.15 -1.77
CA GLY A 363 73.63 35.87 -2.42
C GLY A 363 73.81 34.73 -1.42
N MET A 364 73.06 33.64 -1.64
CA MET A 364 73.16 32.32 -0.98
C MET A 364 72.47 32.17 0.39
N GLY A 365 71.13 32.16 0.39
CA GLY A 365 70.32 31.62 1.49
C GLY A 365 69.21 30.65 1.06
N ALA A 366 69.00 30.44 -0.26
CA ALA A 366 67.85 29.71 -0.80
C ALA A 366 68.21 28.44 -1.60
N LEU A 367 69.44 27.91 -1.44
CA LEU A 367 69.91 26.70 -2.14
C LEU A 367 70.35 25.56 -1.20
N LEU A 368 69.99 25.62 0.09
CA LEU A 368 70.37 24.62 1.09
C LEU A 368 69.21 23.94 1.83
N PHE A 369 67.95 24.23 1.45
CA PHE A 369 66.77 23.57 2.04
C PHE A 369 66.02 22.63 1.08
N ALA A 370 66.39 22.59 -0.21
CA ALA A 370 65.82 21.68 -1.20
C ALA A 370 66.58 20.35 -1.36
N ALA A 371 67.63 20.10 -0.57
CA ALA A 371 68.45 18.87 -0.66
C ALA A 371 68.24 17.87 0.49
N LEU A 372 67.29 18.09 1.40
CA LEU A 372 67.01 17.18 2.53
C LEU A 372 65.60 16.59 2.55
N PHE A 373 64.87 16.62 1.43
CA PHE A 373 63.56 15.95 1.29
C PHE A 373 63.55 14.80 0.27
N PHE A 374 64.72 14.38 -0.23
CA PHE A 374 64.85 13.25 -1.16
C PHE A 374 65.99 12.29 -0.76
N ALA A 375 65.95 11.76 0.47
CA ALA A 375 66.71 10.56 0.85
C ALA A 375 66.20 10.03 2.20
N GLY A 376 65.20 9.14 2.17
CA GLY A 376 64.70 8.50 3.39
C GLY A 376 63.58 7.50 3.18
N SER A 377 63.42 6.97 1.97
CA SER A 377 62.45 5.91 1.66
C SER A 377 63.15 4.55 1.60
N VAL A 378 63.81 4.13 2.69
CA VAL A 378 64.31 2.76 2.83
C VAL A 378 64.34 2.39 4.32
N PHE A 379 63.57 1.36 4.69
CA PHE A 379 63.35 0.76 6.04
C PHE A 379 62.39 1.46 7.02
N MET A 380 61.10 1.13 6.95
CA MET A 380 60.25 0.89 8.14
C MET A 380 58.91 0.21 7.77
N GLY A 381 58.49 -0.75 8.58
CA GLY A 381 57.37 -1.68 8.32
C GLY A 381 55.97 -1.17 8.67
N ARG A 382 54.97 -1.93 8.21
CA ARG A 382 53.52 -1.70 8.34
C ARG A 382 53.04 -1.77 9.80
N ARG A 383 53.26 -0.71 10.59
CA ARG A 383 52.42 -0.39 11.78
C ARG A 383 52.55 1.03 12.35
N LYS A 384 53.30 1.95 11.71
CA LYS A 384 53.40 3.37 12.13
C LYS A 384 53.22 4.37 10.98
N LYS A 385 52.17 4.18 10.15
CA LYS A 385 51.81 5.10 9.05
C LYS A 385 50.55 5.95 9.33
N ARG A 386 49.86 5.75 10.46
CA ARG A 386 48.57 6.43 10.77
C ARG A 386 48.63 7.52 11.86
N LEU A 387 49.83 8.04 12.19
CA LEU A 387 49.99 9.13 13.17
C LEU A 387 50.74 10.37 12.64
N ALA A 388 51.24 10.34 11.40
CA ALA A 388 51.92 11.47 10.77
C ALA A 388 51.09 12.18 9.67
N GLU A 389 50.01 11.57 9.18
CA GLU A 389 49.13 12.18 8.15
C GLU A 389 48.00 13.04 8.74
N ARG A 390 47.83 13.06 10.08
CA ARG A 390 46.80 13.86 10.78
C ARG A 390 47.30 15.18 11.39
N ALA A 391 48.58 15.54 11.24
CA ALA A 391 49.15 16.78 11.81
C ALA A 391 49.55 17.84 10.75
N GLY A 392 49.39 17.56 9.45
CA GLY A 392 49.91 18.40 8.36
C GLY A 392 48.91 19.30 7.63
N ILE A 393 47.60 19.13 7.86
CA ILE A 393 46.56 19.84 7.05
C ILE A 393 45.93 21.00 7.83
N VAL A 394 46.03 21.02 9.17
CA VAL A 394 45.44 22.07 10.02
C VAL A 394 46.31 23.34 10.10
N LEU A 395 47.59 23.30 9.70
CA LEU A 395 48.50 24.47 9.74
C LEU A 395 48.70 25.18 8.39
N GLY A 396 48.12 24.67 7.30
CA GLY A 396 48.28 25.25 5.95
C GLY A 396 47.26 26.32 5.58
N CYS A 397 46.09 26.35 6.22
CA CYS A 397 45.01 27.26 5.85
C CYS A 397 44.92 28.54 6.72
N LEU A 398 45.75 28.66 7.77
CA LEU A 398 45.74 29.83 8.67
C LEU A 398 46.69 30.98 8.25
N PHE A 399 47.31 30.91 7.07
CA PHE A 399 48.31 31.90 6.62
C PHE A 399 47.90 32.71 5.37
N LEU A 400 46.65 32.57 4.89
CA LEU A 400 46.14 33.30 3.71
C LEU A 400 45.03 34.32 4.00
N LEU A 401 44.82 34.70 5.27
CA LEU A 401 43.82 35.72 5.65
C LEU A 401 44.34 36.80 6.62
N THR A 402 45.60 37.22 6.47
CA THR A 402 46.13 38.43 7.15
C THR A 402 47.13 39.20 6.26
N ALA A 403 46.73 39.50 5.03
CA ALA A 403 47.47 40.42 4.15
C ALA A 403 46.53 41.30 3.30
N ALA A 404 45.58 42.00 3.93
CA ALA A 404 44.92 43.16 3.33
C ALA A 404 44.20 44.00 4.41
N GLY A 405 44.77 45.16 4.74
CA GLY A 405 44.24 46.15 5.68
C GLY A 405 45.07 46.17 6.98
N LEU A 406 45.77 47.22 7.37
CA LEU A 406 45.66 48.64 7.07
C LEU A 406 47.02 49.30 7.39
N THR A 407 47.43 50.27 6.57
CA THR A 407 47.87 51.57 7.11
C THR A 407 47.45 52.65 6.12
N LEU A 408 46.49 53.46 6.55
CA LEU A 408 46.08 54.72 5.94
C LEU A 408 46.28 55.81 6.99
N GLY A 409 46.85 56.93 6.58
CA GLY A 409 46.94 58.16 7.36
C GLY A 409 48.37 58.74 7.32
N ALA A 410 48.62 59.96 6.89
CA ALA A 410 47.76 61.03 6.45
C ALA A 410 48.66 62.07 5.76
N VAL A 411 48.23 62.64 4.65
CA VAL A 411 48.40 64.08 4.40
C VAL A 411 47.18 64.54 3.60
N ALA A 412 46.34 65.29 4.30
CA ALA A 412 45.29 66.11 3.74
C ALA A 412 45.87 67.16 2.78
N ALA A 413 45.12 67.50 1.72
CA ALA A 413 44.42 68.78 1.67
C ALA A 413 43.78 69.03 0.29
N ARG A 414 42.49 69.37 0.39
CA ARG A 414 41.83 70.52 -0.26
C ARG A 414 41.20 70.38 -1.65
N GLN A 415 39.89 70.65 -1.59
CA GLN A 415 38.97 71.33 -2.51
C GLN A 415 38.13 70.41 -3.41
N ASN A 416 36.84 70.13 -3.13
CA ASN A 416 35.63 70.91 -2.82
C ASN A 416 34.76 71.16 -4.07
N ARG A 417 33.43 70.98 -3.89
CA ARG A 417 32.25 71.16 -4.77
C ARG A 417 31.87 69.92 -5.59
N SER A 418 30.79 69.17 -5.34
CA SER A 418 29.37 69.43 -4.96
C SER A 418 28.48 69.97 -6.09
N MET A 419 27.48 69.15 -6.44
CA MET A 419 26.21 69.41 -7.16
C MET A 419 26.22 69.58 -8.70
N GLN A 420 25.50 68.68 -9.39
CA GLN A 420 24.38 68.90 -10.35
C GLN A 420 24.09 67.59 -11.12
N THR A 421 22.93 66.93 -10.97
CA THR A 421 21.61 67.10 -11.64
C THR A 421 21.54 66.57 -13.09
N GLU A 422 20.75 65.50 -13.24
CA GLU A 422 19.89 65.03 -14.36
C GLU A 422 20.30 65.09 -15.85
N ALA A 423 19.99 63.97 -16.54
CA ALA A 423 19.16 63.85 -17.76
C ALA A 423 19.80 63.20 -19.02
N VAL A 424 19.30 61.98 -19.33
CA VAL A 424 18.59 61.61 -20.56
C VAL A 424 19.36 61.17 -21.84
N LEU A 425 18.88 60.02 -22.36
CA LEU A 425 18.84 59.49 -23.74
C LEU A 425 20.03 58.71 -24.33
N THR A 426 19.87 57.38 -24.27
CA THR A 426 19.88 56.39 -25.37
C THR A 426 20.73 56.63 -26.61
N GLU A 427 21.68 55.73 -26.86
CA GLU A 427 21.91 55.14 -28.19
C GLU A 427 22.50 53.73 -28.05
N GLN A 428 21.72 52.72 -28.42
CA GLN A 428 22.21 51.37 -28.69
C GLN A 428 22.76 51.33 -30.12
N THR A 429 24.00 50.88 -30.29
CA THR A 429 24.43 49.72 -31.12
C THR A 429 25.87 49.91 -31.62
N LYS A 430 26.83 49.12 -31.12
CA LYS A 430 27.39 47.94 -31.81
C LYS A 430 28.70 47.43 -31.17
N ALA A 431 28.64 46.15 -30.83
CA ALA A 431 29.65 45.10 -30.87
C ALA A 431 30.91 45.24 -29.99
N THR A 432 30.92 44.62 -28.80
CA THR A 432 31.33 43.22 -28.44
C THR A 432 32.82 43.11 -28.12
N GLN A 433 33.14 42.94 -26.83
CA GLN A 433 34.21 42.11 -26.27
C GLN A 433 33.73 41.68 -24.87
N ASP A 434 33.07 40.52 -24.75
CA ASP A 434 33.64 39.21 -24.38
C ASP A 434 34.05 39.09 -22.90
N THR A 435 33.11 38.74 -22.02
CA THR A 435 33.26 37.76 -20.91
C THR A 435 31.85 37.42 -20.35
N PRO A 436 31.52 36.16 -19.98
CA PRO A 436 30.15 35.64 -20.01
C PRO A 436 29.39 35.78 -18.68
N GLU A 437 28.18 36.35 -18.73
CA GLU A 437 27.18 36.32 -17.63
C GLU A 437 26.52 34.94 -17.45
N GLN A 438 26.65 34.03 -18.43
CA GLN A 438 26.10 32.67 -18.37
C GLN A 438 26.86 31.76 -17.39
N ASP A 439 28.18 31.88 -17.27
CA ASP A 439 28.96 31.06 -16.32
C ASP A 439 28.62 31.41 -14.87
N SER A 440 28.26 32.66 -14.57
CA SER A 440 27.91 33.07 -13.21
C SER A 440 26.51 32.63 -12.78
N GLN A 441 25.53 32.59 -13.68
CA GLN A 441 24.20 32.08 -13.35
C GLN A 441 24.19 30.55 -13.27
N GLN A 442 24.93 29.89 -14.16
CA GLN A 442 25.09 28.44 -14.12
C GLN A 442 25.86 27.99 -12.88
N ALA A 443 26.97 28.67 -12.51
CA ALA A 443 27.70 28.34 -11.29
C ALA A 443 26.89 28.61 -10.01
N VAL A 444 26.04 29.64 -10.00
CA VAL A 444 25.13 29.92 -8.86
C VAL A 444 24.01 28.88 -8.78
N GLN A 445 23.48 28.41 -9.91
CA GLN A 445 22.50 27.32 -9.96
C GLN A 445 23.13 25.97 -9.58
N GLU A 446 24.32 25.66 -10.05
CA GLU A 446 25.08 24.45 -9.70
C GLU A 446 25.42 24.45 -8.20
N ALA A 447 25.90 25.57 -7.65
CA ALA A 447 26.18 25.69 -6.22
C ALA A 447 24.91 25.65 -5.34
N ALA A 448 23.79 26.20 -5.82
CA ALA A 448 22.49 26.06 -5.14
C ALA A 448 21.99 24.62 -5.17
N GLY A 449 22.17 23.92 -6.30
CA GLY A 449 21.85 22.50 -6.46
C GLY A 449 22.68 21.59 -5.56
N GLU A 450 24.00 21.76 -5.50
CA GLU A 450 24.87 21.00 -4.60
C GLU A 450 24.50 21.21 -3.12
N LYS A 451 24.14 22.44 -2.74
CA LYS A 451 23.69 22.75 -1.37
C LYS A 451 22.34 22.09 -1.06
N ALA A 452 21.39 22.14 -1.98
CA ALA A 452 20.09 21.49 -1.85
C ALA A 452 20.24 19.96 -1.76
N GLN A 453 21.14 19.36 -2.55
CA GLN A 453 21.44 17.94 -2.51
C GLN A 453 22.01 17.52 -1.16
N LYS A 454 23.00 18.25 -0.63
CA LYS A 454 23.56 17.95 0.68
C LYS A 454 22.53 18.10 1.81
N GLN A 455 21.67 19.11 1.73
CA GLN A 455 20.55 19.28 2.66
C GLN A 455 19.55 18.12 2.56
N ALA A 456 19.28 17.64 1.35
CA ALA A 456 18.46 16.46 1.12
C ALA A 456 19.11 15.20 1.70
N GLU A 457 20.42 15.00 1.52
CA GLU A 457 21.16 13.87 2.13
C GLU A 457 21.11 13.89 3.67
N GLU A 458 21.26 15.07 4.29
CA GLU A 458 21.17 15.23 5.75
C GLU A 458 19.73 15.01 6.25
N GLN A 459 18.73 15.52 5.54
CA GLN A 459 17.32 15.28 5.84
C GLN A 459 16.95 13.80 5.65
N GLN A 460 17.49 13.17 4.62
CA GLN A 460 17.31 11.75 4.35
C GLN A 460 17.94 10.91 5.46
N ALA A 461 19.15 11.24 5.92
CA ALA A 461 19.78 10.58 7.04
C ALA A 461 18.97 10.72 8.35
N TRP A 462 18.37 11.89 8.58
CA TRP A 462 17.47 12.10 9.72
C TRP A 462 16.19 11.26 9.61
N ILE A 463 15.54 11.24 8.43
CA ILE A 463 14.37 10.38 8.17
C ILE A 463 14.73 8.91 8.40
N VAL A 464 15.87 8.45 7.87
CA VAL A 464 16.35 7.07 8.05
C VAL A 464 16.62 6.76 9.53
N ALA A 465 17.19 7.69 10.29
CA ALA A 465 17.42 7.52 11.71
C ALA A 465 16.11 7.48 12.53
N GLU A 466 15.11 8.28 12.15
CA GLU A 466 13.83 8.35 12.84
C GLU A 466 12.88 7.18 12.46
N LYS A 467 13.01 6.68 11.22
CA LYS A 467 12.34 5.47 10.70
C LYS A 467 12.67 4.17 11.44
N GLY A 468 13.67 4.17 12.32
CA GLY A 468 13.90 3.08 13.29
C GLY A 468 12.72 2.88 14.26
N LYS A 469 11.73 3.78 14.24
CA LYS A 469 10.46 3.70 14.97
C LYS A 469 9.35 3.36 13.96
N GLN A 470 9.05 2.07 13.82
CA GLN A 470 7.98 1.43 13.03
C GLN A 470 6.92 2.38 12.42
N ILE A 471 6.83 2.42 11.09
CA ILE A 471 5.63 2.88 10.37
C ILE A 471 4.83 1.64 10.00
N PRO A 472 3.82 1.24 10.80
CA PRO A 472 2.96 0.13 10.41
C PRO A 472 2.17 0.50 9.16
N TYR A 473 2.08 -0.43 8.22
CA TYR A 473 1.09 -0.35 7.15
C TYR A 473 -0.30 -0.44 7.77
N VAL A 474 -1.00 0.70 7.84
CA VAL A 474 -2.40 0.78 8.28
C VAL A 474 -3.22 1.01 7.02
N SER A 475 -3.96 -0.01 6.57
CA SER A 475 -4.83 0.11 5.39
C SER A 475 -5.87 1.21 5.60
N ASP A 476 -6.24 1.93 4.54
CA ASP A 476 -7.21 3.04 4.54
C ASP A 476 -8.55 2.71 5.23
N MET A 477 -8.93 1.42 5.26
CA MET A 477 -10.13 0.93 5.95
C MET A 477 -10.12 1.15 7.47
N GLU A 478 -8.95 1.25 8.10
CA GLU A 478 -8.85 1.29 9.57
C GLU A 478 -8.94 2.71 10.16
N LYS A 479 -8.75 3.76 9.35
CA LYS A 479 -8.69 5.13 9.88
C LYS A 479 -10.07 5.73 10.24
N GLU A 480 -11.18 5.25 9.66
CA GLU A 480 -12.50 5.90 9.87
C GLU A 480 -13.74 4.97 9.96
N ALA A 481 -13.66 3.66 9.74
CA ALA A 481 -14.86 2.80 9.71
C ALA A 481 -15.07 1.97 11.00
N GLN A 482 -16.31 1.93 11.50
CA GLN A 482 -16.73 0.84 12.37
C GLN A 482 -16.70 -0.45 11.54
N THR A 483 -15.93 -1.45 11.97
CA THR A 483 -15.83 -2.74 11.29
C THR A 483 -16.44 -3.86 12.14
N THR A 484 -16.83 -4.94 11.48
CA THR A 484 -17.26 -6.19 12.12
C THR A 484 -16.54 -7.37 11.47
N VAL A 485 -16.62 -8.54 12.10
CA VAL A 485 -16.01 -9.77 11.59
C VAL A 485 -17.12 -10.71 11.12
N VAL A 486 -16.96 -11.26 9.92
CA VAL A 486 -17.80 -12.33 9.38
C VAL A 486 -16.94 -13.51 9.00
N TYR A 487 -17.53 -14.70 8.94
CA TYR A 487 -16.85 -15.90 8.49
C TYR A 487 -17.37 -16.31 7.10
N ASP A 488 -16.44 -16.67 6.23
CA ASP A 488 -16.69 -17.31 4.95
C ASP A 488 -16.12 -18.73 4.97
N ILE A 489 -16.83 -19.68 4.39
CA ILE A 489 -16.40 -21.07 4.36
C ILE A 489 -15.12 -21.29 3.55
N ALA A 490 -14.92 -20.53 2.47
CA ALA A 490 -13.77 -20.68 1.59
C ALA A 490 -12.58 -19.82 2.03
N GLU A 491 -12.85 -18.68 2.69
CA GLU A 491 -11.83 -17.68 3.00
C GLU A 491 -11.59 -17.44 4.50
N GLY A 492 -12.34 -18.07 5.40
CA GLY A 492 -12.17 -17.88 6.83
C GLY A 492 -12.69 -16.52 7.31
N TYR A 493 -11.99 -15.89 8.24
CA TYR A 493 -12.47 -14.68 8.90
C TYR A 493 -12.15 -13.40 8.12
N LEU A 494 -13.18 -12.60 7.85
CA LEU A 494 -13.11 -11.35 7.12
C LEU A 494 -13.52 -10.18 8.02
N ARG A 495 -12.70 -9.14 8.08
CA ARG A 495 -13.05 -7.82 8.62
C ARG A 495 -13.75 -7.00 7.54
N VAL A 496 -15.01 -6.66 7.75
CA VAL A 496 -15.84 -5.91 6.78
C VAL A 496 -16.41 -4.63 7.42
N PRO A 497 -16.78 -3.62 6.62
CA PRO A 497 -17.50 -2.46 7.13
C PRO A 497 -18.80 -2.86 7.84
N LEU A 498 -19.08 -2.24 8.99
CA LEU A 498 -20.33 -2.42 9.71
C LEU A 498 -21.44 -1.58 9.05
N LEU A 499 -22.54 -2.23 8.67
CA LEU A 499 -23.73 -1.60 8.10
C LEU A 499 -24.67 -1.20 9.24
N THR A 500 -24.57 0.04 9.70
CA THR A 500 -25.31 0.53 10.88
C THR A 500 -26.81 0.65 10.66
N ASP A 501 -27.24 0.81 9.39
CA ASP A 501 -28.65 0.96 9.02
C ASP A 501 -29.35 -0.39 8.75
N VAL A 502 -28.61 -1.50 8.83
CA VAL A 502 -29.16 -2.85 8.70
C VAL A 502 -29.51 -3.38 10.09
N ALA A 503 -30.67 -4.04 10.20
CA ALA A 503 -31.09 -4.67 11.45
C ALA A 503 -30.03 -5.67 11.92
N GLN A 504 -29.57 -5.48 13.16
CA GLN A 504 -28.53 -6.32 13.77
C GLN A 504 -29.10 -7.68 14.20
N ASN A 505 -28.23 -8.67 14.34
CA ASN A 505 -28.58 -10.02 14.77
C ASN A 505 -29.29 -9.98 16.15
N PRO A 506 -30.57 -10.42 16.25
CA PRO A 506 -31.33 -10.35 17.49
C PRO A 506 -31.06 -11.54 18.43
N TYR A 507 -30.26 -12.52 18.00
CA TYR A 507 -30.11 -13.79 18.69
C TYR A 507 -29.00 -13.79 19.74
N THR A 508 -29.25 -14.47 20.85
CA THR A 508 -28.21 -14.74 21.85
C THR A 508 -27.44 -16.00 21.45
N LEU A 509 -26.17 -15.87 21.06
CA LEU A 509 -25.38 -17.00 20.51
C LEU A 509 -25.34 -18.24 21.42
N SER A 510 -25.29 -18.04 22.74
CA SER A 510 -25.29 -19.13 23.73
C SER A 510 -26.63 -19.87 23.86
N ALA A 511 -27.72 -19.34 23.29
CA ALA A 511 -29.03 -20.00 23.25
C ALA A 511 -29.18 -20.96 22.07
N PHE A 512 -28.25 -20.94 21.10
CA PHE A 512 -28.14 -22.01 20.11
C PHE A 512 -27.46 -23.24 20.73
N SER A 513 -28.08 -24.40 20.56
CA SER A 513 -27.54 -25.66 21.08
C SER A 513 -27.91 -26.85 20.18
N GLY A 514 -27.28 -28.00 20.45
CA GLY A 514 -27.47 -29.20 19.66
C GLY A 514 -26.68 -29.20 18.34
N GLU A 515 -26.74 -30.36 17.69
CA GLU A 515 -26.10 -30.68 16.41
C GLU A 515 -27.09 -31.50 15.57
N ASP A 516 -26.93 -31.46 14.25
CA ASP A 516 -27.79 -32.17 13.28
C ASP A 516 -29.29 -32.05 13.62
N LEU A 517 -29.96 -33.19 13.81
CA LEU A 517 -31.40 -33.28 14.07
C LEU A 517 -31.83 -32.78 15.46
N THR A 518 -30.89 -32.35 16.30
CA THR A 518 -31.17 -31.79 17.63
C THR A 518 -30.91 -30.29 17.74
N LYS A 519 -30.51 -29.66 16.62
CA LYS A 519 -30.23 -28.22 16.55
C LYS A 519 -31.48 -27.42 16.89
N ARG A 520 -31.32 -26.42 17.76
CA ARG A 520 -32.41 -25.56 18.24
C ARG A 520 -31.91 -24.24 18.81
N TYR A 521 -32.81 -23.29 18.93
CA TYR A 521 -32.62 -22.01 19.62
C TYR A 521 -33.61 -21.88 20.77
N GLU A 522 -33.12 -21.65 21.99
CA GLU A 522 -33.93 -21.60 23.22
C GLU A 522 -33.86 -20.21 23.86
N ALA A 523 -34.77 -19.32 23.47
CA ALA A 523 -34.92 -17.99 24.07
C ALA A 523 -36.40 -17.60 24.21
N GLN A 524 -36.70 -16.73 25.18
CA GLN A 524 -38.07 -16.27 25.42
C GLN A 524 -38.62 -15.51 24.21
N GLY A 525 -39.83 -15.86 23.76
CA GLY A 525 -40.51 -15.22 22.63
C GLY A 525 -40.11 -15.74 21.26
N TYR A 526 -39.26 -16.78 21.19
CA TYR A 526 -38.85 -17.43 19.94
C TYR A 526 -39.26 -18.90 19.90
N GLN A 527 -39.63 -19.37 18.72
CA GLN A 527 -39.78 -20.76 18.38
C GLN A 527 -38.87 -21.14 17.20
N THR A 528 -38.60 -22.43 17.07
CA THR A 528 -37.82 -22.97 15.95
C THR A 528 -38.48 -24.17 15.32
N MET A 529 -38.29 -24.30 14.01
CA MET A 529 -38.57 -25.51 13.25
C MET A 529 -37.29 -26.01 12.61
N LEU A 530 -37.08 -27.32 12.66
CA LEU A 530 -36.02 -27.99 11.92
C LEU A 530 -36.53 -28.33 10.50
N GLY A 531 -35.73 -28.02 9.50
CA GLY A 531 -36.04 -28.27 8.09
C GLY A 531 -34.85 -28.85 7.34
N ILE A 532 -35.09 -29.16 6.08
CA ILE A 532 -34.06 -29.54 5.11
C ILE A 532 -34.35 -28.81 3.81
N ASP A 533 -33.33 -28.63 2.98
CA ASP A 533 -33.50 -28.27 1.59
C ASP A 533 -33.01 -29.39 0.65
N VAL A 534 -33.79 -29.66 -0.40
CA VAL A 534 -33.54 -30.80 -1.29
C VAL A 534 -33.77 -30.44 -2.75
N SER A 535 -33.06 -31.16 -3.60
CA SER A 535 -33.18 -31.08 -5.05
C SER A 535 -33.14 -32.48 -5.67
N LYS A 536 -32.97 -32.58 -7.00
CA LYS A 536 -32.70 -33.88 -7.64
C LYS A 536 -31.49 -34.63 -7.09
N PHE A 537 -30.55 -33.96 -6.42
CA PHE A 537 -29.31 -34.56 -5.93
C PHE A 537 -29.53 -35.54 -4.77
N GLN A 538 -30.61 -35.40 -3.99
CA GLN A 538 -30.96 -36.32 -2.91
C GLN A 538 -31.63 -37.61 -3.41
N GLY A 539 -31.84 -37.77 -4.72
CA GLY A 539 -32.33 -39.02 -5.31
C GLY A 539 -33.77 -39.35 -4.91
N ASN A 540 -34.00 -40.59 -4.45
CA ASN A 540 -35.31 -41.02 -3.97
C ASN A 540 -35.39 -40.80 -2.46
N ILE A 541 -36.45 -40.16 -1.99
CA ILE A 541 -36.62 -39.79 -0.57
C ILE A 541 -37.78 -40.58 0.05
N ASP A 542 -37.50 -41.24 1.18
CA ASP A 542 -38.54 -41.80 2.05
C ASP A 542 -39.06 -40.72 3.00
N TRP A 543 -40.12 -40.04 2.56
CA TRP A 543 -40.70 -38.91 3.27
C TRP A 543 -41.30 -39.27 4.63
N GLU A 544 -41.77 -40.50 4.83
CA GLU A 544 -42.29 -40.95 6.13
C GLU A 544 -41.14 -41.02 7.14
N GLN A 545 -39.99 -41.57 6.74
CA GLN A 545 -38.79 -41.56 7.59
C GLN A 545 -38.28 -40.14 7.87
N VAL A 546 -38.29 -39.25 6.86
CA VAL A 546 -37.92 -37.84 7.04
C VAL A 546 -38.81 -37.15 8.07
N LYS A 547 -40.13 -37.32 7.98
CA LYS A 547 -41.08 -36.78 8.97
C LYS A 547 -40.83 -37.34 10.36
N ASN A 548 -40.61 -38.65 10.46
CA ASN A 548 -40.35 -39.34 11.72
C ASN A 548 -39.00 -38.96 12.34
N ALA A 549 -38.06 -38.45 11.55
CA ALA A 549 -36.79 -37.90 12.02
C ALA A 549 -36.91 -36.52 12.69
N GLY A 550 -38.12 -35.92 12.71
CA GLY A 550 -38.38 -34.63 13.36
C GLY A 550 -38.35 -33.43 12.42
N ILE A 551 -38.17 -33.65 11.11
CA ILE A 551 -38.23 -32.60 10.10
C ILE A 551 -39.67 -32.04 10.04
N SER A 552 -39.77 -30.71 10.06
CA SER A 552 -41.04 -29.99 10.13
C SER A 552 -41.39 -29.26 8.83
N TYR A 553 -40.39 -28.87 8.05
CA TYR A 553 -40.56 -28.23 6.74
C TYR A 553 -39.48 -28.69 5.75
N VAL A 554 -39.72 -28.41 4.47
CA VAL A 554 -38.75 -28.61 3.39
C VAL A 554 -38.72 -27.43 2.42
N MET A 555 -37.52 -27.00 2.04
CA MET A 555 -37.28 -26.07 0.94
C MET A 555 -36.90 -26.85 -0.32
N LEU A 556 -37.75 -26.80 -1.35
CA LEU A 556 -37.60 -27.62 -2.54
C LEU A 556 -36.97 -26.80 -3.66
N ARG A 557 -35.88 -27.28 -4.28
CA ARG A 557 -35.41 -26.66 -5.52
C ARG A 557 -36.47 -26.84 -6.58
N ILE A 558 -37.01 -25.73 -7.07
CA ILE A 558 -38.01 -25.77 -8.15
C ILE A 558 -37.35 -25.72 -9.52
N GLY A 559 -36.22 -25.03 -9.63
CA GLY A 559 -35.50 -24.93 -10.89
C GLY A 559 -34.27 -24.05 -10.76
N LEU A 560 -33.67 -23.80 -11.91
CA LEU A 560 -32.51 -22.95 -12.05
C LEU A 560 -32.54 -22.20 -13.38
N ARG A 561 -31.82 -21.08 -13.45
CA ARG A 561 -31.36 -20.52 -14.72
C ARG A 561 -29.93 -20.97 -14.97
N GLY A 562 -29.66 -21.60 -16.10
CA GLY A 562 -28.33 -22.16 -16.38
C GLY A 562 -27.28 -21.06 -16.52
N TYR A 563 -26.22 -21.11 -15.71
CA TYR A 563 -25.18 -20.07 -15.62
C TYR A 563 -24.46 -19.76 -16.94
N GLY A 564 -24.30 -20.74 -17.84
CA GLY A 564 -23.76 -20.51 -19.19
C GLY A 564 -24.84 -20.29 -20.26
N SER A 565 -26.00 -20.96 -20.14
CA SER A 565 -27.02 -21.00 -21.21
C SER A 565 -28.11 -19.93 -21.09
N GLY A 566 -28.31 -19.36 -19.90
CA GLY A 566 -29.41 -18.45 -19.56
C GLY A 566 -30.80 -19.10 -19.58
N LYS A 567 -30.91 -20.42 -19.79
CA LYS A 567 -32.20 -21.11 -19.91
C LYS A 567 -32.78 -21.46 -18.55
N LEU A 568 -34.09 -21.28 -18.41
CA LEU A 568 -34.88 -21.78 -17.28
C LEU A 568 -35.04 -23.30 -17.39
N VAL A 569 -34.71 -24.00 -16.31
CA VAL A 569 -34.75 -25.47 -16.22
C VAL A 569 -35.45 -25.86 -14.92
N MET A 570 -36.50 -26.68 -15.03
CA MET A 570 -37.18 -27.30 -13.88
C MET A 570 -36.26 -28.34 -13.23
N ASP A 571 -36.28 -28.44 -11.90
CA ASP A 571 -35.66 -29.58 -11.22
C ASP A 571 -36.46 -30.87 -11.49
N ASP A 572 -35.78 -31.91 -11.98
CA ASP A 572 -36.40 -33.17 -12.43
C ASP A 572 -37.21 -33.89 -11.32
N ARG A 573 -36.92 -33.61 -10.05
CA ARG A 573 -37.60 -34.23 -8.89
C ARG A 573 -38.59 -33.30 -8.19
N PHE A 574 -38.73 -32.04 -8.62
CA PHE A 574 -39.54 -31.04 -7.91
C PHE A 574 -40.96 -31.54 -7.57
N TYR A 575 -41.74 -31.98 -8.56
CA TYR A 575 -43.13 -32.40 -8.33
C TYR A 575 -43.24 -33.69 -7.51
N GLU A 576 -42.28 -34.61 -7.65
CA GLU A 576 -42.23 -35.84 -6.86
C GLU A 576 -41.99 -35.52 -5.39
N ASN A 577 -40.99 -34.67 -5.12
CA ASN A 577 -40.63 -34.23 -3.78
C ASN A 577 -41.74 -33.40 -3.13
N LEU A 578 -42.34 -32.47 -3.88
CA LEU A 578 -43.47 -31.66 -3.40
C LEU A 578 -44.64 -32.53 -2.95
N ARG A 579 -45.03 -33.52 -3.77
CA ARG A 579 -46.11 -34.45 -3.43
C ARG A 579 -45.74 -35.29 -2.21
N GLY A 580 -44.56 -35.88 -2.18
CA GLY A 580 -44.12 -36.75 -1.09
C GLY A 580 -44.06 -36.01 0.26
N ALA A 581 -43.53 -34.78 0.27
CA ALA A 581 -43.49 -33.95 1.46
C ALA A 581 -44.89 -33.57 1.96
N LYS A 582 -45.78 -33.13 1.06
CA LYS A 582 -47.17 -32.75 1.39
C LYS A 582 -47.99 -33.93 1.90
N GLU A 583 -47.81 -35.13 1.35
CA GLU A 583 -48.49 -36.34 1.82
C GLU A 583 -48.18 -36.68 3.29
N GLN A 584 -47.00 -36.27 3.79
CA GLN A 584 -46.58 -36.42 5.19
C GLN A 584 -46.88 -35.20 6.07
N GLY A 585 -47.56 -34.18 5.52
CA GLY A 585 -47.87 -32.94 6.24
C GLY A 585 -46.63 -32.17 6.67
N LEU A 586 -45.58 -32.16 5.83
CA LEU A 586 -44.46 -31.22 5.96
C LEU A 586 -44.86 -29.88 5.35
N LYS A 587 -44.48 -28.78 6.00
CA LYS A 587 -44.60 -27.43 5.42
C LYS A 587 -43.67 -27.32 4.22
N THR A 588 -44.12 -26.72 3.13
CA THR A 588 -43.30 -26.63 1.90
C THR A 588 -43.02 -25.20 1.49
N GLY A 589 -41.76 -24.92 1.16
CA GLY A 589 -41.30 -23.74 0.44
C GLY A 589 -40.46 -24.14 -0.75
N VAL A 590 -40.03 -23.16 -1.53
CA VAL A 590 -39.26 -23.41 -2.75
C VAL A 590 -38.11 -22.42 -2.90
N TYR A 591 -37.03 -22.85 -3.55
CA TYR A 591 -35.94 -21.97 -3.94
C TYR A 591 -35.61 -22.13 -5.42
N PHE A 592 -35.13 -21.04 -6.03
CA PHE A 592 -34.73 -20.99 -7.43
C PHE A 592 -33.30 -20.49 -7.55
N PHE A 593 -32.41 -21.35 -8.05
CA PHE A 593 -31.00 -21.02 -8.29
C PHE A 593 -30.90 -20.05 -9.47
N SER A 594 -30.56 -18.80 -9.20
CA SER A 594 -30.59 -17.73 -10.20
C SER A 594 -29.24 -17.55 -10.90
N ALA A 595 -29.33 -17.33 -12.21
CA ALA A 595 -28.24 -16.78 -13.02
C ALA A 595 -28.78 -15.66 -13.93
N ALA A 596 -29.73 -14.88 -13.39
CA ALA A 596 -30.31 -13.74 -14.06
C ALA A 596 -29.28 -12.62 -14.20
N ILE A 597 -29.24 -11.98 -15.37
CA ILE A 597 -28.36 -10.83 -15.65
C ILE A 597 -29.13 -9.51 -15.79
N SER A 598 -30.44 -9.54 -15.54
CA SER A 598 -31.29 -8.36 -15.57
C SER A 598 -32.52 -8.55 -14.68
N GLU A 599 -33.11 -7.43 -14.26
CA GLU A 599 -34.37 -7.45 -13.49
C GLU A 599 -35.50 -8.15 -14.26
N GLU A 600 -35.48 -8.09 -15.60
CA GLU A 600 -36.48 -8.78 -16.42
C GLU A 600 -36.32 -10.29 -16.34
N GLU A 601 -35.09 -10.79 -16.45
CA GLU A 601 -34.81 -12.22 -16.26
C GLU A 601 -35.17 -12.70 -14.84
N ALA A 602 -34.98 -11.87 -13.82
CA ALA A 602 -35.43 -12.17 -12.46
C ALA A 602 -36.97 -12.26 -12.35
N ARG A 603 -37.71 -11.38 -13.07
CA ARG A 603 -39.18 -11.47 -13.15
C ARG A 603 -39.64 -12.70 -13.93
N GLU A 604 -38.92 -13.10 -14.97
CA GLU A 604 -39.17 -14.37 -15.68
C GLU A 604 -38.95 -15.58 -14.76
N GLU A 605 -37.89 -15.58 -13.95
CA GLU A 605 -37.63 -16.60 -12.94
C GLU A 605 -38.77 -16.67 -11.92
N ALA A 606 -39.20 -15.53 -11.38
CA ALA A 606 -40.34 -15.47 -10.47
C ALA A 606 -41.63 -15.98 -11.14
N ALA A 607 -41.91 -15.58 -12.39
CA ALA A 607 -43.08 -16.05 -13.13
C ALA A 607 -43.04 -17.57 -13.38
N PHE A 608 -41.87 -18.12 -13.68
CA PHE A 608 -41.66 -19.56 -13.82
C PHE A 608 -41.98 -20.29 -12.52
N VAL A 609 -41.46 -19.79 -11.39
CA VAL A 609 -41.75 -20.35 -10.06
C VAL A 609 -43.24 -20.31 -9.76
N LEU A 610 -43.88 -19.14 -9.91
CA LEU A 610 -45.29 -18.91 -9.62
C LEU A 610 -46.22 -19.78 -10.48
N GLN A 611 -45.88 -19.97 -11.75
CA GLN A 611 -46.62 -20.86 -12.64
C GLN A 611 -46.49 -22.33 -12.20
N ALA A 612 -45.29 -22.76 -11.80
CA ALA A 612 -45.04 -24.13 -11.41
C ALA A 612 -45.76 -24.55 -10.11
N ILE A 613 -46.02 -23.59 -9.22
CA ILE A 613 -46.76 -23.79 -7.95
C ILE A 613 -48.24 -23.39 -8.04
N GLU A 614 -48.78 -23.09 -9.22
CA GLU A 614 -50.17 -22.66 -9.34
C GLU A 614 -51.15 -23.67 -8.70
N GLY A 615 -52.01 -23.18 -7.81
CA GLY A 615 -52.97 -24.01 -7.06
C GLY A 615 -52.35 -24.81 -5.89
N GLN A 616 -51.07 -24.60 -5.59
CA GLN A 616 -50.40 -25.17 -4.42
C GLN A 616 -50.32 -24.12 -3.30
N GLU A 617 -50.67 -24.53 -2.08
CA GLU A 617 -50.34 -23.76 -0.87
C GLU A 617 -48.84 -23.87 -0.57
N MET A 618 -48.22 -22.76 -0.15
CA MET A 618 -46.83 -22.68 0.32
C MET A 618 -46.83 -22.07 1.71
N GLU A 619 -46.48 -22.86 2.73
CA GLU A 619 -46.40 -22.37 4.11
C GLU A 619 -45.01 -21.83 4.49
N MET A 620 -44.01 -22.04 3.63
CA MET A 620 -42.67 -21.50 3.77
C MET A 620 -42.33 -20.56 2.59
N PRO A 621 -41.27 -19.73 2.68
CA PRO A 621 -40.95 -18.71 1.68
C PRO A 621 -40.65 -19.25 0.27
N ILE A 622 -40.69 -18.33 -0.71
CA ILE A 622 -40.12 -18.50 -2.04
C ILE A 622 -38.79 -17.74 -2.08
N VAL A 623 -37.71 -18.46 -2.32
CA VAL A 623 -36.34 -17.97 -2.11
C VAL A 623 -35.65 -17.67 -3.43
N PHE A 624 -35.02 -16.50 -3.51
CA PHE A 624 -34.01 -16.18 -4.51
C PHE A 624 -32.65 -16.70 -4.02
N ASP A 625 -32.11 -17.68 -4.73
CA ASP A 625 -30.83 -18.30 -4.42
C ASP A 625 -29.76 -17.72 -5.35
N THR A 626 -28.77 -17.04 -4.75
CA THR A 626 -27.69 -16.35 -5.46
C THR A 626 -26.32 -16.76 -4.93
N GLU A 627 -25.53 -17.36 -5.80
CA GLU A 627 -24.23 -17.93 -5.46
C GLU A 627 -23.18 -17.56 -6.53
N PRO A 628 -21.88 -17.58 -6.20
CA PRO A 628 -20.84 -17.57 -7.21
C PRO A 628 -20.76 -18.94 -7.91
N ILE A 629 -20.41 -18.97 -9.20
CA ILE A 629 -19.96 -20.20 -9.85
C ILE A 629 -18.47 -20.32 -9.60
N LEU A 630 -18.04 -21.49 -9.10
CA LEU A 630 -16.64 -21.77 -8.83
C LEU A 630 -16.05 -22.57 -10.00
N TYR A 631 -14.81 -22.22 -10.37
CA TYR A 631 -13.99 -22.93 -11.36
C TYR A 631 -14.52 -22.96 -12.80
N ASP A 632 -15.52 -22.13 -13.12
CA ASP A 632 -16.10 -21.96 -14.45
C ASP A 632 -16.58 -20.51 -14.60
N THR A 633 -16.75 -20.06 -15.85
CA THR A 633 -17.23 -18.70 -16.15
C THR A 633 -18.76 -18.65 -16.14
N ALA A 634 -19.35 -17.76 -15.35
CA ALA A 634 -20.78 -17.51 -15.33
C ALA A 634 -21.14 -16.22 -16.05
N ARG A 635 -22.31 -16.20 -16.69
CA ARG A 635 -22.87 -14.97 -17.26
C ARG A 635 -23.13 -13.86 -16.22
N THR A 636 -23.14 -14.21 -14.94
CA THR A 636 -23.30 -13.28 -13.82
C THR A 636 -22.00 -12.62 -13.39
N ASP A 637 -20.84 -13.06 -13.88
CA ASP A 637 -19.53 -12.57 -13.40
C ASP A 637 -19.25 -11.12 -13.78
N GLU A 638 -19.89 -10.63 -14.85
CA GLU A 638 -19.81 -9.24 -15.29
C GLU A 638 -20.79 -8.31 -14.55
N LEU A 639 -21.64 -8.85 -13.67
CA LEU A 639 -22.63 -8.03 -12.96
C LEU A 639 -21.97 -7.25 -11.83
N THR A 640 -22.36 -5.98 -11.73
CA THR A 640 -22.02 -5.17 -10.58
C THR A 640 -22.80 -5.62 -9.34
N GLY A 641 -22.27 -5.37 -8.14
CA GLY A 641 -23.00 -5.66 -6.91
C GLY A 641 -24.38 -4.98 -6.85
N LYS A 642 -24.51 -3.76 -7.38
CA LYS A 642 -25.80 -3.05 -7.49
C LYS A 642 -26.73 -3.68 -8.51
N GLN A 643 -26.21 -4.12 -9.66
CA GLN A 643 -27.02 -4.85 -10.63
C GLN A 643 -27.57 -6.13 -10.03
N LEU A 644 -26.71 -6.95 -9.41
CA LEU A 644 -27.14 -8.16 -8.72
C LEU A 644 -28.16 -7.86 -7.62
N THR A 645 -27.95 -6.80 -6.83
CA THR A 645 -28.89 -6.36 -5.78
C THR A 645 -30.27 -6.02 -6.36
N LYS A 646 -30.33 -5.29 -7.49
CA LYS A 646 -31.60 -4.98 -8.18
C LYS A 646 -32.28 -6.21 -8.77
N ILE A 647 -31.49 -7.16 -9.29
CA ILE A 647 -31.98 -8.43 -9.82
C ILE A 647 -32.63 -9.24 -8.69
N THR A 648 -31.94 -9.38 -7.55
CA THR A 648 -32.47 -10.01 -6.33
C THR A 648 -33.78 -9.37 -5.89
N ALA A 649 -33.81 -8.03 -5.77
CA ALA A 649 -35.01 -7.29 -5.39
C ALA A 649 -36.17 -7.50 -6.40
N ALA A 650 -35.90 -7.49 -7.70
CA ALA A 650 -36.93 -7.67 -8.72
C ALA A 650 -37.62 -9.05 -8.65
N PHE A 651 -36.88 -10.11 -8.34
CA PHE A 651 -37.47 -11.43 -8.06
C PHE A 651 -38.34 -11.39 -6.81
N CYS A 652 -37.78 -10.87 -5.70
CA CYS A 652 -38.48 -10.82 -4.42
C CYS A 652 -39.76 -9.97 -4.47
N ASP A 653 -39.74 -8.84 -5.18
CA ASP A 653 -40.89 -7.97 -5.40
C ASP A 653 -41.99 -8.69 -6.20
N ALA A 654 -41.62 -9.43 -7.24
CA ALA A 654 -42.58 -10.19 -8.05
C ALA A 654 -43.27 -11.30 -7.22
N VAL A 655 -42.49 -12.00 -6.39
CA VAL A 655 -43.01 -12.99 -5.43
C VAL A 655 -43.96 -12.34 -4.42
N GLN A 656 -43.57 -11.20 -3.84
CA GLN A 656 -44.39 -10.48 -2.87
C GLN A 656 -45.70 -9.96 -3.49
N ALA A 657 -45.63 -9.43 -4.72
CA ALA A 657 -46.80 -8.96 -5.45
C ALA A 657 -47.80 -10.09 -5.76
N ALA A 658 -47.33 -11.33 -5.87
CA ALA A 658 -48.17 -12.53 -6.02
C ALA A 658 -48.78 -13.03 -4.70
N GLY A 659 -48.46 -12.39 -3.57
CA GLY A 659 -49.00 -12.72 -2.24
C GLY A 659 -48.22 -13.78 -1.46
N TYR A 660 -47.02 -14.14 -1.92
CA TYR A 660 -46.12 -15.07 -1.24
C TYR A 660 -45.02 -14.31 -0.47
N GLN A 661 -44.43 -14.95 0.53
CA GLN A 661 -43.30 -14.38 1.27
C GLN A 661 -42.00 -14.59 0.47
N PRO A 662 -41.32 -13.53 -0.01
CA PRO A 662 -39.98 -13.66 -0.58
C PRO A 662 -38.92 -13.83 0.52
N MET A 663 -37.77 -14.38 0.14
CA MET A 663 -36.58 -14.50 0.98
C MET A 663 -35.32 -14.55 0.10
N VAL A 664 -34.19 -14.10 0.63
CA VAL A 664 -32.89 -14.13 -0.07
C VAL A 664 -31.99 -15.17 0.60
N TYR A 665 -31.43 -16.10 -0.18
CA TYR A 665 -30.40 -17.02 0.27
C TYR A 665 -29.01 -16.55 -0.18
N ALA A 666 -28.06 -16.52 0.76
CA ALA A 666 -26.64 -16.26 0.50
C ALA A 666 -25.79 -16.56 1.75
N ASN A 667 -24.48 -16.75 1.54
CA ASN A 667 -23.51 -16.80 2.63
C ASN A 667 -23.13 -15.38 3.15
N ALA A 668 -22.51 -15.33 4.32
CA ALA A 668 -22.14 -14.07 4.98
C ALA A 668 -21.24 -13.17 4.12
N LYS A 669 -20.29 -13.74 3.37
CA LYS A 669 -19.42 -13.00 2.48
C LYS A 669 -20.20 -12.31 1.37
N ARG A 670 -21.06 -13.02 0.65
CA ARG A 670 -21.83 -12.45 -0.46
C ARG A 670 -22.77 -11.36 0.04
N LEU A 671 -23.37 -11.54 1.22
CA LEU A 671 -24.22 -10.53 1.87
C LEU A 671 -23.46 -9.25 2.26
N THR A 672 -22.15 -9.33 2.56
CA THR A 672 -21.38 -8.19 3.09
C THR A 672 -20.40 -7.56 2.12
N THR A 673 -19.94 -8.32 1.11
CA THR A 673 -18.88 -7.90 0.17
C THR A 673 -19.32 -7.87 -1.29
N VAL A 674 -20.55 -8.32 -1.60
CA VAL A 674 -21.07 -8.33 -2.97
C VAL A 674 -22.40 -7.59 -3.04
N LEU A 675 -23.41 -8.07 -2.31
CA LEU A 675 -24.73 -7.45 -2.25
C LEU A 675 -24.70 -6.16 -1.41
N TYR A 676 -25.54 -5.21 -1.77
CA TYR A 676 -25.79 -4.02 -0.97
C TYR A 676 -26.96 -4.32 -0.03
N LEU A 677 -26.64 -5.00 1.09
CA LEU A 677 -27.62 -5.53 2.03
C LEU A 677 -28.56 -4.44 2.60
N GLU A 678 -28.07 -3.21 2.73
CA GLU A 678 -28.87 -2.05 3.13
C GLU A 678 -30.06 -1.76 2.18
N GLU A 679 -29.97 -2.19 0.91
CA GLU A 679 -31.06 -2.06 -0.08
C GLU A 679 -32.01 -3.27 -0.09
N LEU A 680 -31.68 -4.36 0.61
CA LEU A 680 -32.48 -5.61 0.66
C LEU A 680 -33.20 -5.81 2.00
N THR A 681 -33.23 -4.80 2.87
CA THR A 681 -33.79 -4.86 4.23
C THR A 681 -35.29 -5.21 4.29
N ALA A 682 -36.00 -5.13 3.16
CA ALA A 682 -37.40 -5.52 3.05
C ALA A 682 -37.63 -7.04 3.02
N TYR A 683 -36.59 -7.84 2.75
CA TYR A 683 -36.69 -9.28 2.59
C TYR A 683 -35.94 -10.02 3.71
N PRO A 684 -36.54 -11.05 4.33
CA PRO A 684 -35.84 -11.88 5.29
C PRO A 684 -34.69 -12.67 4.62
N LEU A 685 -33.69 -13.04 5.41
CA LEU A 685 -32.52 -13.79 4.94
C LEU A 685 -32.60 -15.26 5.34
N TRP A 686 -32.17 -16.12 4.42
CA TRP A 686 -31.72 -17.48 4.67
C TRP A 686 -30.19 -17.49 4.59
N LEU A 687 -29.54 -17.56 5.76
CA LEU A 687 -28.09 -17.50 5.90
C LEU A 687 -27.48 -18.90 5.77
N ALA A 688 -26.51 -19.06 4.87
CA ALA A 688 -25.62 -20.22 4.85
C ALA A 688 -24.38 -19.96 5.75
N ASP A 689 -24.25 -20.73 6.82
CA ASP A 689 -23.15 -20.62 7.78
C ASP A 689 -22.97 -21.93 8.57
N TYR A 690 -21.98 -22.75 8.22
CA TYR A 690 -21.86 -24.12 8.76
C TYR A 690 -21.09 -24.22 10.07
N ARG A 691 -20.98 -23.11 10.80
CA ARG A 691 -20.36 -23.09 12.13
C ARG A 691 -21.32 -23.58 13.21
N MET A 692 -20.77 -23.80 14.40
CA MET A 692 -21.59 -24.20 15.56
C MET A 692 -22.60 -23.13 15.98
N GLN A 693 -22.29 -21.85 15.75
CA GLN A 693 -23.15 -20.71 16.08
C GLN A 693 -23.10 -19.69 14.93
N PRO A 694 -24.24 -19.07 14.57
CA PRO A 694 -24.32 -18.10 13.48
C PRO A 694 -24.01 -16.70 14.02
N ASP A 695 -22.72 -16.37 14.17
CA ASP A 695 -22.28 -15.05 14.66
C ASP A 695 -22.40 -13.92 13.62
N PHE A 696 -23.08 -14.18 12.51
CA PHE A 696 -23.38 -13.19 11.49
C PHE A 696 -24.02 -11.95 12.12
N PRO A 697 -23.52 -10.72 11.85
CA PRO A 697 -23.88 -9.53 12.61
C PRO A 697 -25.29 -8.99 12.33
N TYR A 698 -25.97 -9.45 11.29
CA TYR A 698 -27.27 -8.94 10.87
C TYR A 698 -28.40 -9.94 11.08
N ALA A 699 -29.64 -9.45 11.13
CA ALA A 699 -30.82 -10.27 11.30
C ALA A 699 -31.02 -11.24 10.12
N PHE A 700 -31.32 -12.49 10.43
CA PHE A 700 -31.73 -13.54 9.47
C PHE A 700 -32.90 -14.32 10.06
N THR A 701 -33.65 -15.04 9.23
CA THR A 701 -34.86 -15.78 9.64
C THR A 701 -34.69 -17.29 9.49
N MET A 702 -33.88 -17.72 8.54
CA MET A 702 -33.54 -19.13 8.33
C MET A 702 -32.02 -19.28 8.33
N TRP A 703 -31.52 -20.37 8.90
CA TRP A 703 -30.09 -20.66 8.98
C TRP A 703 -29.81 -22.08 8.49
N GLN A 704 -29.11 -22.19 7.36
CA GLN A 704 -28.53 -23.44 6.88
C GLN A 704 -27.22 -23.67 7.65
N PHE A 705 -27.25 -24.61 8.58
CA PHE A 705 -26.14 -24.82 9.52
C PHE A 705 -25.26 -26.02 9.17
N THR A 706 -25.63 -26.80 8.16
CA THR A 706 -24.79 -27.87 7.59
C THR A 706 -25.26 -28.23 6.20
N GLU A 707 -24.30 -28.54 5.31
CA GLU A 707 -24.49 -29.14 3.99
C GLU A 707 -24.26 -30.67 3.99
N SER A 708 -23.86 -31.22 5.14
CA SER A 708 -23.38 -32.61 5.27
C SER A 708 -24.18 -33.44 6.27
N GLY A 709 -25.41 -32.99 6.53
CA GLY A 709 -26.34 -33.62 7.46
C GLY A 709 -26.75 -35.02 7.03
N LYS A 710 -27.22 -35.81 8.02
CA LYS A 710 -27.74 -37.17 7.80
C LYS A 710 -29.16 -37.29 8.33
N VAL A 711 -30.11 -37.49 7.42
CA VAL A 711 -31.53 -37.61 7.74
C VAL A 711 -32.02 -39.01 7.33
N PRO A 712 -32.61 -39.79 8.25
CA PRO A 712 -33.28 -41.04 7.90
C PRO A 712 -34.26 -40.86 6.74
N GLY A 713 -34.15 -41.71 5.72
CA GLY A 713 -34.96 -41.63 4.50
C GLY A 713 -34.29 -40.95 3.31
N ILE A 714 -33.09 -40.37 3.50
CA ILE A 714 -32.26 -39.80 2.42
C ILE A 714 -30.93 -40.53 2.37
N GLU A 715 -30.52 -40.97 1.18
CA GLU A 715 -29.20 -41.56 0.96
C GLU A 715 -28.17 -40.47 0.68
N GLY A 716 -27.16 -40.34 1.54
CA GLY A 716 -26.08 -39.37 1.38
C GLY A 716 -26.21 -38.14 2.28
N ALA A 717 -25.53 -37.06 1.89
CA ALA A 717 -25.55 -35.78 2.56
C ALA A 717 -26.82 -35.00 2.20
N VAL A 718 -27.34 -34.24 3.17
CA VAL A 718 -28.46 -33.32 2.97
C VAL A 718 -28.26 -32.08 3.84
N ASP A 719 -28.68 -30.96 3.28
CA ASP A 719 -28.63 -29.67 3.94
C ASP A 719 -29.69 -29.62 5.05
N ILE A 720 -29.35 -29.05 6.20
CA ILE A 720 -30.26 -28.94 7.35
C ILE A 720 -30.35 -27.49 7.81
N ASP A 721 -31.59 -27.07 8.01
CA ASP A 721 -31.95 -25.69 8.28
C ASP A 721 -32.67 -25.52 9.61
N LEU A 722 -32.46 -24.37 10.25
CA LEU A 722 -33.23 -23.92 11.40
C LEU A 722 -34.02 -22.66 11.03
N TYR A 723 -35.35 -22.77 11.04
CA TYR A 723 -36.23 -21.62 10.84
C TYR A 723 -36.56 -21.00 12.20
N LEU A 724 -36.33 -19.70 12.35
CA LEU A 724 -36.47 -18.93 13.59
C LEU A 724 -37.63 -17.94 13.44
N TYR A 725 -38.59 -17.99 14.36
CA TYR A 725 -39.76 -17.10 14.31
C TYR A 725 -40.21 -16.70 15.71
N GLU A 726 -40.83 -15.52 15.82
CA GLU A 726 -41.39 -15.00 17.07
C GLU A 726 -42.76 -15.64 17.36
N GLU A 727 -43.10 -15.75 18.65
CA GLU A 727 -44.39 -16.30 19.14
C GLU A 727 -45.62 -15.43 18.88
#